data_AF-A0A8K1GW74-F1
#
_entry.id   AF-A0A8K1GW74-F1
#
_cell.length_a   1.000
_cell.length_b   1.000
_cell.length_c   1.000
_cell.angle_alpha   90.00
_cell.angle_beta   90.00
_cell.angle_gamma   90.00
#
_symmetry.space_group_name_H-M   'P 1'
#
loop_
_entity.id
_entity.type
_entity.pdbx_description
1 polymer ?
#
loop_
_entity_poly.entity_id
_entity_poly.type
_entity_poly.pdbx_seq_one_letter_code
_entity_poly.pdbx_strand_id
1 'polypeptide(L)'
;MAEYLASIFGTEKDKVNCSFYFKIGACRHGDRCSRLHNKPTFSQTIALLNIYRNPQNSSQSADGLRCAVSDVEMQEHYDEFFEEVFTEMEEKYGEVEEMNVCDNLGDHLVGNVYVKFRREEDAEKAVIDLNNRWFNGQPIHAELSPVTDFREACCRQYEMGECTRGGFCNFMHLKPISRELRRELYGRRRKNLYSWPVFLSTPPGVGQATSHMGHVIPAVVLLKKIQFSVPPPSPKTMEKFVSERPVPVSKNGIPNLPSQKKPDTNSCPHAPANYSVSGGVDSENCKGNEKERQWIRPDKPSKCTWKLGKPVSASPHHHATLPEPPKILPNILNKVGNTPLVRINKIGKHFGLKCELLAKCEYFNAGGSVKDRISLRMVEDAERAGILKPGDTIIEPTSGNTGIGLALAAAVKGYRCIIVMPEKMSMEKVDVLRALGAEIVRTPTTARFDSPESHVGVAWRLKNEIPNAHILDQYRNASNPLTHYDTTAEEILQQCDGKVDMVVATAGTGGTITGISRKLKEKCPGCKIVGVDPEGSILAEPEELNKTDKTMYEVEGIGYDFVPTVLDRSAVDQWYKSNDEESFALARMMIREEGLLCGGSSGSAMSAAVKAAKELKEGQRCVVICPDSIRNYMSKFLSDKWMIQKGFMKEEDLGNKPWWWNISIQELSLSAPLTVLPTVTCAKTVEILREKGFDQVPVVDESGVILGMVTLGNMLSSLLVGKVKPSDEVRKVIYKQFQQINLKDNLGKLSHILEIDHFALVVHEQIQYHTDGSSSKRQMVFGIVTAIDLLNFVTARERERKSN
;
A
#
# COMPACT_ATOMS: atom_id res chain seq x y z
N MET A 1 -20.22 13.16 16.25
CA MET A 1 -19.08 13.67 17.05
C MET A 1 -17.73 13.31 16.43
N ALA A 2 -17.50 12.07 15.96
CA ALA A 2 -16.32 11.75 15.15
C ALA A 2 -16.20 12.64 13.88
N GLU A 3 -17.30 12.85 13.16
CA GLU A 3 -17.36 13.76 11.99
C GLU A 3 -17.01 15.22 12.33
N TYR A 4 -17.35 15.67 13.55
CA TYR A 4 -17.03 17.03 14.01
C TYR A 4 -15.52 17.19 14.24
N LEU A 5 -14.85 16.16 14.75
CA LEU A 5 -13.38 16.15 14.91
C LEU A 5 -12.66 15.99 13.56
N ALA A 6 -13.21 15.23 12.61
CA ALA A 6 -12.71 15.13 11.24
C ALA A 6 -12.76 16.47 10.48
N SER A 7 -13.72 17.36 10.81
CA SER A 7 -13.80 18.69 10.21
C SER A 7 -12.74 19.69 10.71
N ILE A 8 -12.06 19.39 11.82
CA ILE A 8 -11.05 20.27 12.46
C ILE A 8 -9.62 19.84 12.12
N PHE A 9 -9.37 18.53 11.95
CA PHE A 9 -8.07 17.97 11.57
C PHE A 9 -8.18 17.29 10.21
N GLY A 10 -8.01 18.09 9.15
CA GLY A 10 -8.46 17.76 7.79
C GLY A 10 -7.86 16.48 7.20
N THR A 11 -8.73 15.55 6.83
CA THR A 11 -8.44 14.40 5.95
C THR A 11 -9.64 14.15 5.04
N GLU A 12 -9.43 14.16 3.70
CA GLU A 12 -10.16 13.37 2.67
C GLU A 12 -10.13 13.95 1.23
N LYS A 13 -9.76 15.22 1.00
CA LYS A 13 -10.01 15.86 -0.32
C LYS A 13 -9.14 15.44 -1.52
N ASP A 14 -7.98 14.80 -1.30
CA ASP A 14 -6.93 14.71 -2.34
C ASP A 14 -6.57 13.29 -2.83
N LYS A 15 -7.55 12.38 -2.96
CA LYS A 15 -7.35 11.15 -3.78
C LYS A 15 -7.59 11.44 -5.26
N VAL A 16 -6.54 11.33 -6.07
CA VAL A 16 -6.64 11.48 -7.54
C VAL A 16 -7.33 10.26 -8.16
N ASN A 17 -8.24 10.50 -9.11
CA ASN A 17 -8.95 9.45 -9.84
C ASN A 17 -8.00 8.57 -10.66
N CYS A 18 -8.30 7.27 -10.77
CA CYS A 18 -7.57 6.37 -11.64
C CYS A 18 -7.90 6.64 -13.11
N SER A 19 -6.96 7.25 -13.83
CA SER A 19 -7.10 7.58 -15.26
C SER A 19 -7.39 6.38 -16.15
N PHE A 20 -6.89 5.18 -15.81
CA PHE A 20 -7.18 3.96 -16.55
C PHE A 20 -8.59 3.44 -16.26
N TYR A 21 -8.98 3.32 -14.98
CA TYR A 21 -10.35 2.91 -14.65
C TYR A 21 -11.38 3.87 -15.23
N PHE A 22 -11.14 5.19 -15.14
CA PHE A 22 -12.04 6.21 -15.68
C PHE A 22 -12.19 6.13 -17.21
N LYS A 23 -11.11 5.88 -17.96
CA LYS A 23 -11.16 5.83 -19.43
C LYS A 23 -11.59 4.48 -20.01
N ILE A 24 -11.31 3.38 -19.31
CA ILE A 24 -11.39 2.02 -19.85
C ILE A 24 -12.42 1.16 -19.08
N GLY A 25 -12.93 1.64 -17.94
CA GLY A 25 -13.75 0.85 -17.02
C GLY A 25 -12.99 -0.30 -16.33
N ALA A 26 -11.68 -0.38 -16.56
CA ALA A 26 -10.82 -1.44 -16.06
C ALA A 26 -9.42 -0.88 -15.75
N CYS A 27 -8.68 -1.58 -14.90
CA CYS A 27 -7.34 -1.20 -14.49
C CYS A 27 -6.52 -2.44 -14.14
N ARG A 28 -5.26 -2.52 -14.57
CA ARG A 28 -4.38 -3.68 -14.29
C ARG A 28 -4.21 -4.00 -12.81
N HIS A 29 -4.44 -3.02 -11.94
CA HIS A 29 -4.32 -3.17 -10.50
C HIS A 29 -5.64 -3.59 -9.83
N GLY A 30 -6.78 -3.53 -10.52
CA GLY A 30 -8.10 -3.81 -9.96
C GLY A 30 -8.35 -2.99 -8.69
N ASP A 31 -8.97 -3.59 -7.69
CA ASP A 31 -9.24 -2.95 -6.39
C ASP A 31 -7.96 -2.64 -5.57
N ARG A 32 -6.79 -3.09 -6.03
CA ARG A 32 -5.47 -2.77 -5.44
C ARG A 32 -4.85 -1.49 -6.02
N CYS A 33 -5.62 -0.71 -6.78
CA CYS A 33 -5.13 0.54 -7.35
C CYS A 33 -4.96 1.63 -6.28
N SER A 34 -3.82 2.34 -6.29
CA SER A 34 -3.55 3.47 -5.39
C SER A 34 -4.33 4.74 -5.73
N ARG A 35 -5.06 4.74 -6.86
CA ARG A 35 -5.90 5.85 -7.35
C ARG A 35 -7.38 5.47 -7.29
N LEU A 36 -8.25 6.45 -7.09
CA LEU A 36 -9.67 6.20 -6.83
C LEU A 36 -10.41 5.65 -8.07
N HIS A 37 -11.04 4.47 -7.92
CA HIS A 37 -11.94 3.88 -8.91
C HIS A 37 -13.37 4.36 -8.64
N ASN A 38 -13.75 5.50 -9.21
CA ASN A 38 -15.14 5.97 -9.15
C ASN A 38 -16.00 5.09 -10.05
N LYS A 39 -16.59 4.03 -9.49
CA LYS A 39 -17.62 3.25 -10.17
C LYS A 39 -18.84 4.18 -10.40
N PRO A 40 -19.31 4.37 -11.64
CA PRO A 40 -20.45 5.23 -11.90
C PRO A 40 -21.72 4.61 -11.31
N THR A 41 -22.59 5.44 -10.73
CA THR A 41 -23.93 5.03 -10.27
C THR A 41 -24.98 5.07 -11.38
N PHE A 42 -24.64 5.65 -12.53
CA PHE A 42 -25.43 5.66 -13.76
C PHE A 42 -24.46 5.70 -14.96
N SER A 43 -24.75 4.94 -16.02
CA SER A 43 -23.99 4.98 -17.28
C SER A 43 -24.81 4.36 -18.40
N GLN A 44 -24.57 4.80 -19.64
CA GLN A 44 -25.06 4.10 -20.83
C GLN A 44 -24.32 2.78 -21.10
N THR A 45 -23.10 2.63 -20.57
CA THR A 45 -22.21 1.51 -20.89
C THR A 45 -22.08 0.55 -19.72
N ILE A 46 -22.19 -0.75 -20.00
CA ILE A 46 -21.87 -1.83 -19.07
C ILE A 46 -20.58 -2.53 -19.52
N ALA A 47 -19.87 -3.15 -18.57
CA ALA A 47 -18.77 -4.06 -18.83
C ALA A 47 -19.10 -5.45 -18.27
N LEU A 48 -19.06 -6.46 -19.13
CA LEU A 48 -19.13 -7.87 -18.78
C LEU A 48 -17.70 -8.40 -18.71
N LEU A 49 -17.24 -8.76 -17.52
CA LEU A 49 -15.83 -9.06 -17.27
C LEU A 49 -15.50 -10.51 -17.67
N ASN A 50 -14.45 -10.68 -18.50
CA ASN A 50 -13.88 -11.97 -18.91
C ASN A 50 -14.92 -13.01 -19.41
N ILE A 51 -15.89 -12.58 -20.22
CA ILE A 51 -16.97 -13.43 -20.75
C ILE A 51 -16.64 -14.05 -22.12
N TYR A 52 -15.86 -13.35 -22.97
CA TYR A 52 -15.37 -13.92 -24.23
C TYR A 52 -14.09 -14.72 -23.98
N ARG A 53 -14.07 -15.98 -24.42
CA ARG A 53 -12.88 -16.84 -24.40
C ARG A 53 -12.37 -17.06 -25.82
N ASN A 54 -11.21 -16.51 -26.13
CA ASN A 54 -10.53 -16.77 -27.40
C ASN A 54 -10.05 -18.26 -27.42
N PRO A 55 -10.47 -19.08 -28.41
CA PRO A 55 -10.10 -20.50 -28.46
C PRO A 55 -8.60 -20.76 -28.54
N GLN A 56 -7.82 -19.89 -29.20
CA GLN A 56 -6.36 -20.03 -29.25
C GLN A 56 -5.72 -19.92 -27.86
N ASN A 57 -6.15 -18.96 -27.04
CA ASN A 57 -5.68 -18.80 -25.66
C ASN A 57 -6.15 -19.93 -24.73
N SER A 58 -7.16 -20.70 -25.15
CA SER A 58 -7.72 -21.83 -24.39
C SER A 58 -7.02 -23.16 -24.67
N SER A 59 -6.06 -23.21 -25.60
CA SER A 59 -5.40 -24.42 -26.10
C SER A 59 -4.23 -24.95 -25.23
N GLN A 60 -4.42 -24.98 -23.91
CA GLN A 60 -3.58 -25.77 -22.98
C GLN A 60 -4.41 -26.89 -22.32
N SER A 61 -4.69 -27.94 -23.08
CA SER A 61 -5.09 -29.24 -22.52
C SER A 61 -3.85 -30.02 -22.07
N ALA A 62 -4.01 -30.90 -21.08
CA ALA A 62 -2.91 -31.65 -20.45
C ALA A 62 -2.19 -32.64 -21.39
N ASP A 63 -2.78 -32.97 -22.55
CA ASP A 63 -2.29 -33.98 -23.49
C ASP A 63 -1.44 -33.41 -24.65
N GLY A 64 -1.16 -32.10 -24.67
CA GLY A 64 -0.18 -31.49 -25.56
C GLY A 64 -0.51 -31.46 -27.06
N LEU A 65 -1.67 -31.97 -27.48
CA LEU A 65 -2.10 -31.96 -28.88
C LEU A 65 -2.68 -30.59 -29.27
N ARG A 66 -1.94 -29.81 -30.06
CA ARG A 66 -2.43 -28.54 -30.62
C ARG A 66 -3.51 -28.82 -31.67
N CYS A 67 -4.76 -28.50 -31.36
CA CYS A 67 -5.79 -28.38 -32.38
C CYS A 67 -5.55 -27.06 -33.15
N ALA A 68 -5.09 -27.15 -34.39
CA ALA A 68 -4.87 -25.98 -35.25
C ALA A 68 -6.20 -25.52 -35.87
N VAL A 69 -7.01 -24.81 -35.08
CA VAL A 69 -8.21 -24.12 -35.57
C VAL A 69 -7.78 -23.05 -36.57
N SER A 70 -8.42 -23.01 -37.74
CA SER A 70 -8.11 -22.02 -38.78
C SER A 70 -8.61 -20.63 -38.41
N ASP A 71 -8.01 -19.60 -39.01
CA ASP A 71 -8.42 -18.20 -38.80
C ASP A 71 -9.89 -17.95 -39.24
N VAL A 72 -10.41 -18.77 -40.17
CA VAL A 72 -11.81 -18.71 -40.63
C VAL A 72 -12.76 -19.23 -39.54
N GLU A 73 -12.55 -20.44 -39.05
CA GLU A 73 -13.34 -21.04 -37.95
C GLU A 73 -13.28 -20.17 -36.67
N MET A 74 -12.16 -19.50 -36.43
CA MET A 74 -12.00 -18.54 -35.34
C MET A 74 -12.77 -17.23 -35.51
N GLN A 75 -12.97 -16.77 -36.75
CA GLN A 75 -13.81 -15.61 -37.03
C GLN A 75 -15.28 -16.00 -36.91
N GLU A 76 -15.68 -17.17 -37.42
CA GLU A 76 -17.04 -17.71 -37.29
C GLU A 76 -17.44 -17.85 -35.81
N HIS A 77 -16.64 -18.51 -34.97
CA HIS A 77 -16.90 -18.62 -33.52
C HIS A 77 -16.93 -17.25 -32.81
N TYR A 78 -16.20 -16.25 -33.30
CA TYR A 78 -16.27 -14.90 -32.73
C TYR A 78 -17.54 -14.16 -33.13
N ASP A 79 -17.92 -14.25 -34.40
CA ASP A 79 -19.13 -13.65 -34.95
C ASP A 79 -20.38 -14.28 -34.32
N GLU A 80 -20.45 -15.61 -34.15
CA GLU A 80 -21.52 -16.32 -33.43
C GLU A 80 -21.68 -15.81 -31.99
N PHE A 81 -20.57 -15.70 -31.25
CA PHE A 81 -20.57 -15.17 -29.88
C PHE A 81 -21.04 -13.71 -29.84
N PHE A 82 -20.59 -12.88 -30.78
CA PHE A 82 -20.97 -11.48 -30.85
C PHE A 82 -22.46 -11.34 -31.17
N GLU A 83 -22.99 -12.14 -32.10
CA GLU A 83 -24.42 -12.18 -32.42
C GLU A 83 -25.27 -12.59 -31.20
N GLU A 84 -24.90 -13.69 -30.52
CA GLU A 84 -25.63 -14.18 -29.34
C GLU A 84 -25.72 -13.10 -28.25
N VAL A 85 -24.59 -12.47 -27.88
CA VAL A 85 -24.57 -11.44 -26.85
C VAL A 85 -25.29 -10.17 -27.33
N PHE A 86 -25.10 -9.74 -28.58
CA PHE A 86 -25.75 -8.52 -29.09
C PHE A 86 -27.28 -8.66 -29.09
N THR A 87 -27.80 -9.78 -29.60
CA THR A 87 -29.25 -10.04 -29.68
C THR A 87 -29.86 -10.20 -28.29
N GLU A 88 -29.21 -10.91 -27.36
CA GLU A 88 -29.67 -11.02 -25.97
C GLU A 88 -29.78 -9.64 -25.29
N MET A 89 -28.81 -8.74 -25.55
CA MET A 89 -28.82 -7.39 -24.97
C MET A 89 -29.93 -6.52 -25.57
N GLU A 90 -30.09 -6.56 -26.90
CA GLU A 90 -31.10 -5.75 -27.62
C GLU A 90 -32.54 -6.23 -27.35
N GLU A 91 -32.77 -7.55 -27.22
CA GLU A 91 -34.11 -8.10 -26.96
C GLU A 91 -34.58 -7.94 -25.51
N LYS A 92 -33.69 -8.05 -24.52
CA LYS A 92 -34.10 -8.08 -23.09
C LYS A 92 -33.92 -6.77 -22.34
N TYR A 93 -32.95 -5.94 -22.70
CA TYR A 93 -32.64 -4.72 -21.95
C TYR A 93 -33.04 -3.47 -22.73
N GLY A 94 -32.47 -3.24 -23.92
CA GLY A 94 -32.83 -2.10 -24.77
C GLY A 94 -31.87 -1.89 -25.95
N GLU A 95 -32.11 -0.83 -26.73
CA GLU A 95 -31.38 -0.58 -27.98
C GLU A 95 -29.86 -0.42 -27.75
N VAL A 96 -29.05 -1.36 -28.23
CA VAL A 96 -27.58 -1.33 -28.14
C VAL A 96 -27.02 -0.32 -29.15
N GLU A 97 -26.41 0.76 -28.71
CA GLU A 97 -25.74 1.74 -29.58
C GLU A 97 -24.44 1.18 -30.17
N GLU A 98 -23.61 0.54 -29.34
CA GLU A 98 -22.30 0.00 -29.72
C GLU A 98 -21.93 -1.18 -28.80
N MET A 99 -21.28 -2.22 -29.35
CA MET A 99 -20.76 -3.34 -28.56
C MET A 99 -19.34 -3.70 -29.02
N ASN A 100 -18.44 -3.90 -28.07
CA ASN A 100 -17.01 -4.07 -28.32
C ASN A 100 -16.43 -5.18 -27.42
N VAL A 101 -15.62 -6.07 -28.01
CA VAL A 101 -15.00 -7.21 -27.30
C VAL A 101 -13.48 -7.07 -27.29
N CYS A 102 -12.88 -7.24 -26.11
CA CYS A 102 -11.44 -7.10 -25.90
C CYS A 102 -10.68 -8.42 -26.10
N ASP A 103 -9.76 -8.42 -27.06
CA ASP A 103 -8.77 -9.47 -27.37
C ASP A 103 -7.40 -9.16 -26.73
N ASN A 104 -7.40 -8.38 -25.65
CA ASN A 104 -6.21 -8.10 -24.86
C ASN A 104 -5.66 -9.40 -24.25
N LEU A 105 -4.33 -9.52 -24.15
CA LEU A 105 -3.67 -10.64 -23.47
C LEU A 105 -3.53 -10.48 -21.95
N GLY A 106 -3.95 -9.33 -21.39
CA GLY A 106 -3.77 -9.03 -19.96
C GLY A 106 -5.05 -9.21 -19.17
N ASP A 107 -4.96 -9.87 -18.00
CA ASP A 107 -6.05 -10.30 -17.11
C ASP A 107 -7.14 -9.26 -16.79
N HIS A 108 -6.81 -7.97 -16.90
CA HIS A 108 -7.71 -6.86 -16.58
C HIS A 108 -8.60 -6.42 -17.76
N LEU A 109 -8.30 -6.89 -18.98
CA LEU A 109 -9.05 -6.56 -20.21
C LEU A 109 -9.39 -7.79 -21.06
N VAL A 110 -8.67 -8.91 -20.89
CA VAL A 110 -8.92 -10.15 -21.65
C VAL A 110 -10.38 -10.59 -21.55
N GLY A 111 -11.03 -10.79 -22.69
CA GLY A 111 -12.40 -11.31 -22.74
C GLY A 111 -13.49 -10.35 -22.27
N ASN A 112 -13.17 -9.12 -21.89
CA ASN A 112 -14.17 -8.14 -21.47
C ASN A 112 -15.04 -7.73 -22.68
N VAL A 113 -16.37 -7.74 -22.48
CA VAL A 113 -17.33 -7.22 -23.46
C VAL A 113 -17.95 -5.95 -22.91
N TYR A 114 -17.90 -4.88 -23.68
CA TYR A 114 -18.52 -3.62 -23.35
C TYR A 114 -19.74 -3.41 -24.23
N VAL A 115 -20.89 -3.12 -23.60
CA VAL A 115 -22.16 -2.89 -24.29
C VAL A 115 -22.63 -1.49 -23.91
N LYS A 116 -22.77 -0.60 -24.89
CA LYS A 116 -23.34 0.73 -24.73
C LYS A 116 -24.78 0.71 -25.20
N PHE A 117 -25.71 1.00 -24.30
CA PHE A 117 -27.14 1.16 -24.59
C PHE A 117 -27.47 2.62 -24.94
N ARG A 118 -28.54 2.82 -25.69
CA ARG A 118 -29.07 4.15 -26.01
C ARG A 118 -29.61 4.90 -24.79
N ARG A 119 -30.10 4.17 -23.78
CA ARG A 119 -30.65 4.73 -22.53
C ARG A 119 -29.90 4.15 -21.33
N GLU A 120 -29.71 4.98 -20.31
CA GLU A 120 -29.02 4.61 -19.06
C GLU A 120 -29.86 3.61 -18.23
N GLU A 121 -31.20 3.73 -18.26
CA GLU A 121 -32.14 2.80 -17.64
C GLU A 121 -31.95 1.35 -18.12
N ASP A 122 -31.68 1.16 -19.41
CA ASP A 122 -31.53 -0.16 -20.03
C ASP A 122 -30.21 -0.81 -19.55
N ALA A 123 -29.15 -0.01 -19.37
CA ALA A 123 -27.85 -0.44 -18.84
C ALA A 123 -27.92 -0.82 -17.34
N GLU A 124 -28.63 -0.03 -16.52
CA GLU A 124 -28.85 -0.35 -15.10
C GLU A 124 -29.63 -1.65 -14.95
N LYS A 125 -30.73 -1.80 -15.71
CA LYS A 125 -31.53 -3.04 -15.78
C LYS A 125 -30.67 -4.25 -16.17
N ALA A 126 -29.78 -4.09 -17.16
CA ALA A 126 -28.87 -5.15 -17.59
C ALA A 126 -27.91 -5.59 -16.48
N VAL A 127 -27.28 -4.65 -15.76
CA VAL A 127 -26.36 -4.97 -14.64
C VAL A 127 -27.08 -5.72 -13.51
N ILE A 128 -28.32 -5.34 -13.18
CA ILE A 128 -29.10 -5.99 -12.11
C ILE A 128 -29.47 -7.43 -12.48
N ASP A 129 -29.92 -7.68 -13.71
CA ASP A 129 -30.32 -9.03 -14.15
C ASP A 129 -29.10 -9.94 -14.39
N LEU A 130 -28.09 -9.46 -15.12
CA LEU A 130 -26.96 -10.28 -15.57
C LEU A 130 -26.11 -10.84 -14.43
N ASN A 131 -25.91 -10.09 -13.34
CA ASN A 131 -25.15 -10.59 -12.17
C ASN A 131 -25.81 -11.78 -11.45
N ASN A 132 -27.06 -12.14 -11.79
CA ASN A 132 -27.76 -13.31 -11.27
C ASN A 132 -27.79 -14.49 -12.27
N ARG A 133 -27.07 -14.37 -13.39
CA ARG A 133 -27.14 -15.28 -14.55
C ARG A 133 -25.78 -15.87 -14.91
N TRP A 134 -25.83 -16.96 -15.66
CA TRP A 134 -24.65 -17.75 -16.04
C TRP A 134 -24.48 -17.80 -17.55
N PHE A 135 -23.26 -17.69 -18.05
CA PHE A 135 -22.89 -17.87 -19.46
C PHE A 135 -21.78 -18.91 -19.58
N ASN A 136 -21.95 -19.90 -20.47
CA ASN A 136 -21.00 -21.01 -20.67
C ASN A 136 -20.47 -21.67 -19.37
N GLY A 137 -21.35 -21.82 -18.36
CA GLY A 137 -21.01 -22.46 -17.09
C GLY A 137 -20.24 -21.57 -16.10
N GLN A 138 -20.11 -20.27 -16.36
CA GLN A 138 -19.56 -19.28 -15.43
C GLN A 138 -20.61 -18.25 -15.01
N PRO A 139 -20.54 -17.71 -13.78
CA PRO A 139 -21.37 -16.57 -13.39
C PRO A 139 -20.94 -15.34 -14.19
N ILE A 140 -21.89 -14.51 -14.59
CA ILE A 140 -21.60 -13.26 -15.30
C ILE A 140 -21.30 -12.18 -14.26
N HIS A 141 -20.19 -11.47 -14.46
CA HIS A 141 -19.84 -10.28 -13.68
C HIS A 141 -20.06 -9.05 -14.55
N ALA A 142 -21.16 -8.34 -14.29
CA ALA A 142 -21.55 -7.13 -15.00
C ALA A 142 -21.38 -5.89 -14.10
N GLU A 143 -20.74 -4.83 -14.59
CA GLU A 143 -20.62 -3.56 -13.87
C GLU A 143 -20.99 -2.37 -14.77
N LEU A 144 -21.50 -1.28 -14.18
CA LEU A 144 -21.63 -0.01 -14.90
C LEU A 144 -20.22 0.53 -15.21
N SER A 145 -19.97 0.78 -16.49
CA SER A 145 -18.67 1.21 -17.00
C SER A 145 -18.63 2.72 -17.22
N PRO A 146 -17.58 3.43 -16.78
CA PRO A 146 -17.40 4.87 -17.07
C PRO A 146 -17.01 5.17 -18.53
N VAL A 147 -16.86 4.15 -19.39
CA VAL A 147 -16.50 4.31 -20.80
C VAL A 147 -17.66 4.93 -21.58
N THR A 148 -17.49 6.16 -22.07
CA THR A 148 -18.50 6.87 -22.88
C THR A 148 -18.13 7.02 -24.36
N ASP A 149 -16.82 6.97 -24.69
CA ASP A 149 -16.30 6.97 -26.07
C ASP A 149 -15.20 5.90 -26.20
N PHE A 150 -15.48 4.85 -26.98
CA PHE A 150 -14.55 3.74 -27.17
C PHE A 150 -13.26 4.16 -27.89
N ARG A 151 -13.26 5.25 -28.68
CA ARG A 151 -12.06 5.71 -29.41
C ARG A 151 -10.96 6.26 -28.51
N GLU A 152 -11.32 6.70 -27.29
CA GLU A 152 -10.33 7.04 -26.25
C GLU A 152 -9.90 5.84 -25.42
N ALA A 153 -10.69 4.76 -25.44
CA ALA A 153 -10.39 3.52 -24.73
C ALA A 153 -9.55 2.53 -25.54
N CYS A 154 -9.60 2.61 -26.88
CA CYS A 154 -8.89 1.70 -27.79
C CYS A 154 -7.40 2.02 -27.95
N CYS A 155 -6.61 0.97 -28.18
CA CYS A 155 -5.19 1.09 -28.48
C CYS A 155 -4.98 1.38 -29.97
N ARG A 156 -4.73 2.64 -30.33
CA ARG A 156 -4.42 3.03 -31.73
C ARG A 156 -3.25 2.27 -32.35
N GLN A 157 -2.25 1.88 -31.55
CA GLN A 157 -1.14 1.04 -32.04
C GLN A 157 -1.61 -0.38 -32.39
N TYR A 158 -2.64 -0.91 -31.72
CA TYR A 158 -3.21 -2.22 -32.05
C TYR A 158 -4.09 -2.15 -33.30
N GLU A 159 -4.87 -1.09 -33.46
CA GLU A 159 -5.65 -0.82 -34.68
C GLU A 159 -4.77 -0.75 -35.95
N MET A 160 -3.51 -0.31 -35.80
CA MET A 160 -2.51 -0.27 -36.87
C MET A 160 -1.64 -1.55 -36.98
N GLY A 161 -1.82 -2.54 -36.10
CA GLY A 161 -1.01 -3.78 -36.08
C GLY A 161 0.39 -3.65 -35.46
N GLU A 162 0.71 -2.55 -34.80
CA GLU A 162 2.04 -2.19 -34.29
C GLU A 162 2.19 -2.27 -32.76
N CYS A 163 1.18 -2.76 -32.03
CA CYS A 163 1.21 -2.77 -30.56
C CYS A 163 2.16 -3.83 -29.97
N THR A 164 3.36 -3.39 -29.59
CA THR A 164 4.40 -4.24 -28.96
C THR A 164 4.22 -4.49 -27.46
N ARG A 165 3.12 -4.01 -26.85
CA ARG A 165 2.95 -4.00 -25.37
C ARG A 165 2.44 -5.31 -24.76
N GLY A 166 1.97 -6.26 -25.57
CA GLY A 166 1.44 -7.55 -25.12
C GLY A 166 0.41 -7.42 -24.00
N GLY A 167 0.49 -8.28 -22.97
CA GLY A 167 -0.38 -8.25 -21.79
C GLY A 167 -0.25 -7.00 -20.89
N PHE A 168 0.73 -6.12 -21.16
CA PHE A 168 0.93 -4.87 -20.41
C PHE A 168 0.20 -3.66 -21.03
N CYS A 169 -0.50 -3.82 -22.16
CA CYS A 169 -1.33 -2.75 -22.70
C CYS A 169 -2.54 -2.47 -21.78
N ASN A 170 -2.80 -1.19 -21.50
CA ASN A 170 -3.90 -0.73 -20.63
C ASN A 170 -5.05 -0.12 -21.43
N PHE A 171 -5.07 -0.35 -22.75
CA PHE A 171 -6.07 0.15 -23.68
C PHE A 171 -6.67 -1.04 -24.42
N MET A 172 -7.94 -0.94 -24.80
CA MET A 172 -8.70 -2.01 -25.44
C MET A 172 -8.07 -2.39 -26.78
N HIS A 173 -7.81 -3.69 -26.94
CA HIS A 173 -7.46 -4.32 -28.20
C HIS A 173 -8.75 -4.94 -28.73
N LEU A 174 -9.45 -4.30 -29.66
CA LEU A 174 -10.75 -4.77 -30.10
C LEU A 174 -10.65 -5.81 -31.23
N LYS A 175 -11.43 -6.88 -31.14
CA LYS A 175 -11.59 -7.85 -32.23
C LYS A 175 -12.70 -7.39 -33.18
N PRO A 176 -12.43 -7.18 -34.48
CA PRO A 176 -13.46 -6.77 -35.43
C PRO A 176 -14.36 -7.95 -35.81
N ILE A 177 -15.67 -7.72 -35.84
CA ILE A 177 -16.66 -8.64 -36.45
C ILE A 177 -16.59 -8.59 -37.98
N SER A 178 -17.10 -9.61 -38.66
CA SER A 178 -17.19 -9.59 -40.13
C SER A 178 -18.02 -8.41 -40.65
N ARG A 179 -17.74 -8.02 -41.91
CA ARG A 179 -18.48 -6.96 -42.60
C ARG A 179 -19.95 -7.31 -42.85
N GLU A 180 -20.26 -8.60 -42.88
CA GLU A 180 -21.60 -9.13 -43.11
C GLU A 180 -22.42 -9.06 -41.83
N LEU A 181 -21.92 -9.62 -40.72
CA LEU A 181 -22.55 -9.51 -39.40
C LEU A 181 -22.73 -8.04 -38.98
N ARG A 182 -21.72 -7.18 -39.20
CA ARG A 182 -21.84 -5.74 -38.91
C ARG A 182 -22.97 -5.07 -39.70
N ARG A 183 -23.26 -5.52 -40.93
CA ARG A 183 -24.36 -5.02 -41.75
C ARG A 183 -25.70 -5.57 -41.30
N GLU A 184 -25.76 -6.82 -40.86
CA GLU A 184 -26.97 -7.43 -40.29
C GLU A 184 -27.42 -6.69 -39.02
N LEU A 185 -26.54 -6.64 -38.01
CA LEU A 185 -26.88 -6.11 -36.68
C LEU A 185 -27.15 -4.59 -36.73
N TYR A 186 -26.20 -3.81 -37.22
CA TYR A 186 -26.31 -2.34 -37.21
C TYR A 186 -27.01 -1.75 -38.45
N GLY A 187 -27.05 -2.48 -39.58
CA GLY A 187 -27.61 -1.97 -40.83
C GLY A 187 -29.14 -1.86 -40.85
N ARG A 188 -29.85 -2.57 -39.97
CA ARG A 188 -31.31 -2.44 -39.79
C ARG A 188 -31.74 -1.00 -39.46
N ARG A 189 -30.86 -0.19 -38.85
CA ARG A 189 -31.20 1.18 -38.38
C ARG A 189 -31.19 2.28 -39.45
N ARG A 190 -30.75 2.01 -40.68
CA ARG A 190 -30.74 3.02 -41.76
C ARG A 190 -32.06 3.17 -42.54
N LYS A 191 -33.13 2.45 -42.18
CA LYS A 191 -34.42 2.47 -42.91
C LYS A 191 -35.53 3.36 -42.32
N ASN A 192 -35.39 3.89 -41.09
CA ASN A 192 -36.48 4.60 -40.40
C ASN A 192 -36.36 6.14 -40.37
N LEU A 193 -35.41 6.74 -41.09
CA LEU A 193 -35.42 8.16 -41.43
C LEU A 193 -35.34 8.31 -42.95
N TYR A 194 -36.51 8.36 -43.60
CA TYR A 194 -36.87 9.20 -44.76
C TYR A 194 -38.20 8.70 -45.34
N SER A 195 -39.26 9.50 -45.19
CA SER A 195 -40.62 9.19 -45.63
C SER A 195 -40.93 9.74 -47.04
N TRP A 196 -41.04 8.83 -48.03
CA TRP A 196 -41.74 9.00 -49.34
C TRP A 196 -41.23 10.12 -50.30
N PRO A 197 -41.55 10.10 -51.62
CA PRO A 197 -41.72 8.97 -52.54
C PRO A 197 -40.93 9.08 -53.89
N VAL A 198 -40.71 7.93 -54.55
CA VAL A 198 -40.71 7.61 -56.02
C VAL A 198 -40.33 8.74 -57.03
N PHE A 199 -39.36 8.58 -57.97
CA PHE A 199 -39.61 8.01 -59.32
C PHE A 199 -38.35 7.54 -60.11
N LEU A 200 -38.49 6.34 -60.68
CA LEU A 200 -37.89 5.70 -61.88
C LEU A 200 -36.77 6.34 -62.72
N SER A 201 -35.78 5.51 -63.11
CA SER A 201 -35.58 5.11 -64.53
C SER A 201 -34.73 3.82 -64.69
N THR A 202 -35.17 2.95 -65.59
CA THR A 202 -34.57 1.69 -66.10
C THR A 202 -34.50 1.79 -67.65
N PRO A 203 -34.10 0.78 -68.48
CA PRO A 203 -33.43 -0.54 -68.31
C PRO A 203 -32.15 -0.59 -69.24
N PRO A 204 -31.69 -1.67 -69.93
CA PRO A 204 -31.86 -3.15 -69.83
C PRO A 204 -30.49 -3.91 -69.67
N GLY A 205 -30.37 -5.24 -69.59
CA GLY A 205 -31.36 -6.34 -69.52
C GLY A 205 -31.01 -7.55 -70.42
N VAL A 206 -30.42 -8.60 -69.82
CA VAL A 206 -30.24 -10.02 -70.29
C VAL A 206 -30.01 -10.87 -69.02
N GLY A 207 -30.39 -12.15 -68.83
CA GLY A 207 -31.07 -13.17 -69.68
C GLY A 207 -31.61 -14.35 -68.84
N GLN A 208 -31.46 -15.61 -69.28
CA GLN A 208 -31.94 -16.83 -68.60
C GLN A 208 -30.92 -18.01 -68.69
N ALA A 209 -30.97 -18.99 -67.77
CA ALA A 209 -31.21 -20.44 -68.05
C ALA A 209 -30.69 -21.47 -66.99
N THR A 210 -31.62 -22.05 -66.22
CA THR A 210 -31.85 -23.49 -65.89
C THR A 210 -30.74 -24.58 -65.68
N SER A 211 -31.00 -25.43 -64.65
CA SER A 211 -30.74 -26.91 -64.57
C SER A 211 -29.30 -27.40 -64.28
N HIS A 212 -29.00 -28.59 -63.69
CA HIS A 212 -29.73 -29.56 -62.83
C HIS A 212 -28.72 -30.56 -62.20
N MET A 213 -29.08 -31.18 -61.06
CA MET A 213 -28.44 -32.37 -60.40
C MET A 213 -26.93 -32.27 -60.01
N GLY A 214 -26.44 -32.81 -58.89
CA GLY A 214 -27.13 -33.37 -57.72
C GLY A 214 -26.29 -34.43 -56.99
N HIS A 215 -26.15 -34.33 -55.66
CA HIS A 215 -25.97 -35.49 -54.76
C HIS A 215 -26.31 -35.12 -53.31
N VAL A 216 -26.87 -36.10 -52.60
CA VAL A 216 -27.29 -36.12 -51.18
C VAL A 216 -26.29 -37.08 -50.49
N ILE A 217 -25.89 -37.06 -49.21
CA ILE A 217 -26.54 -36.95 -47.89
C ILE A 217 -25.42 -36.79 -46.82
N PRO A 218 -25.65 -36.59 -45.50
CA PRO A 218 -26.72 -35.89 -44.77
C PRO A 218 -26.18 -34.74 -43.87
N ALA A 219 -27.08 -33.98 -43.25
CA ALA A 219 -26.76 -32.98 -42.23
C ALA A 219 -26.53 -33.57 -40.82
N VAL A 220 -25.67 -32.93 -40.02
CA VAL A 220 -25.79 -32.86 -38.56
C VAL A 220 -25.52 -31.40 -38.13
N VAL A 221 -26.53 -30.54 -38.26
CA VAL A 221 -26.53 -29.23 -37.59
C VAL A 221 -27.11 -29.44 -36.19
N LEU A 222 -26.23 -29.52 -35.19
CA LEU A 222 -26.66 -29.62 -33.80
C LEU A 222 -26.90 -28.20 -33.25
N LEU A 223 -28.17 -27.77 -33.27
CA LEU A 223 -28.61 -26.51 -32.65
C LEU A 223 -28.34 -26.52 -31.13
N LYS A 224 -27.12 -26.15 -30.72
CA LYS A 224 -26.83 -25.73 -29.35
C LYS A 224 -27.24 -24.27 -29.19
N LYS A 225 -28.51 -24.03 -28.84
CA LYS A 225 -28.86 -22.80 -28.13
C LYS A 225 -28.18 -22.85 -26.77
N ILE A 226 -27.07 -22.12 -26.62
CA ILE A 226 -26.50 -21.82 -25.31
C ILE A 226 -27.54 -20.96 -24.59
N GLN A 227 -27.94 -21.37 -23.38
CA GLN A 227 -28.96 -20.65 -22.61
C GLN A 227 -28.34 -20.06 -21.35
N PHE A 228 -28.41 -18.73 -21.28
CA PHE A 228 -28.18 -17.97 -20.06
C PHE A 228 -29.11 -18.46 -18.94
N SER A 229 -28.57 -19.14 -17.94
CA SER A 229 -29.35 -19.88 -16.93
C SER A 229 -29.34 -19.21 -15.54
N VAL A 230 -30.36 -19.54 -14.74
CA VAL A 230 -30.55 -19.17 -13.32
C VAL A 230 -30.04 -20.36 -12.48
N PRO A 231 -29.38 -20.14 -11.32
CA PRO A 231 -28.70 -21.22 -10.58
C PRO A 231 -29.63 -22.36 -10.11
N PRO A 232 -29.11 -23.61 -9.98
CA PRO A 232 -29.82 -24.71 -9.34
C PRO A 232 -29.97 -24.50 -7.82
N PRO A 233 -30.93 -25.19 -7.16
CA PRO A 233 -31.35 -24.87 -5.80
C PRO A 233 -30.34 -25.25 -4.71
N SER A 234 -30.56 -24.65 -3.53
CA SER A 234 -29.61 -24.54 -2.41
C SER A 234 -29.85 -25.60 -1.29
N PRO A 235 -29.39 -25.46 -0.03
CA PRO A 235 -28.66 -26.54 0.63
C PRO A 235 -29.52 -27.37 1.61
N LYS A 236 -29.00 -28.55 1.97
CA LYS A 236 -29.42 -29.29 3.17
C LYS A 236 -28.19 -29.78 3.93
N THR A 237 -28.06 -29.42 5.20
CA THR A 237 -28.14 -30.32 6.39
C THR A 237 -27.62 -29.57 7.64
N MET A 238 -28.15 -29.93 8.82
CA MET A 238 -27.73 -29.53 10.18
C MET A 238 -28.22 -28.18 10.75
N GLU A 239 -29.54 -28.11 11.00
CA GLU A 239 -30.01 -27.69 12.34
C GLU A 239 -30.33 -28.94 13.18
N LYS A 240 -29.73 -29.05 14.36
CA LYS A 240 -30.19 -29.80 15.56
C LYS A 240 -29.15 -29.64 16.68
N PHE A 241 -29.60 -29.77 17.94
CA PHE A 241 -28.91 -29.42 19.20
C PHE A 241 -28.83 -27.90 19.47
N VAL A 242 -29.36 -27.34 20.56
CA VAL A 242 -30.26 -27.81 21.64
C VAL A 242 -31.18 -26.65 22.03
N SER A 243 -32.45 -26.93 22.32
CA SER A 243 -33.29 -26.04 23.14
C SER A 243 -33.61 -26.72 24.46
N GLU A 244 -33.22 -26.14 25.61
CA GLU A 244 -33.92 -26.36 26.88
C GLU A 244 -33.67 -25.26 27.94
N ARG A 245 -34.75 -24.52 28.22
CA ARG A 245 -35.20 -23.86 29.48
C ARG A 245 -34.25 -23.01 30.36
N PRO A 246 -34.67 -21.79 30.76
CA PRO A 246 -34.10 -21.07 31.89
C PRO A 246 -34.69 -21.55 33.24
N VAL A 247 -33.93 -21.44 34.34
CA VAL A 247 -34.38 -21.68 35.72
C VAL A 247 -34.11 -20.42 36.58
N PRO A 248 -35.08 -19.91 37.39
CA PRO A 248 -34.95 -18.62 38.09
C PRO A 248 -34.80 -18.71 39.63
N VAL A 249 -33.80 -18.06 40.22
CA VAL A 249 -33.55 -17.90 41.68
C VAL A 249 -32.61 -16.68 41.88
N SER A 250 -32.65 -15.81 42.89
CA SER A 250 -33.71 -15.26 43.78
C SER A 250 -33.22 -13.92 44.38
N LYS A 251 -34.08 -13.22 45.14
CA LYS A 251 -33.68 -12.06 45.98
C LYS A 251 -32.99 -12.49 47.30
N ASN A 252 -32.50 -11.50 48.04
CA ASN A 252 -31.90 -11.51 49.39
C ASN A 252 -30.38 -11.82 49.42
N GLY A 253 -29.55 -11.15 50.24
CA GLY A 253 -29.82 -10.04 51.17
C GLY A 253 -28.52 -9.46 51.77
N ILE A 254 -28.59 -8.24 52.29
CA ILE A 254 -27.47 -7.51 52.93
C ILE A 254 -27.33 -7.91 54.41
N PRO A 255 -26.09 -8.00 54.92
CA PRO A 255 -25.80 -7.60 56.30
C PRO A 255 -24.82 -6.41 56.37
N ASN A 256 -24.84 -5.70 57.49
CA ASN A 256 -24.33 -4.33 57.62
C ASN A 256 -23.30 -4.22 58.77
N LEU A 257 -22.25 -3.39 58.58
CA LEU A 257 -21.49 -2.69 59.64
C LEU A 257 -20.63 -3.56 60.62
N PRO A 258 -19.66 -2.99 61.40
CA PRO A 258 -19.53 -1.58 61.81
C PRO A 258 -18.19 -0.86 61.56
N SER A 259 -18.24 0.45 61.81
CA SER A 259 -17.15 1.43 61.76
C SER A 259 -16.37 1.54 63.08
N GLN A 260 -15.16 2.13 63.06
CA GLN A 260 -14.70 3.06 64.12
C GLN A 260 -13.42 3.87 63.79
N LYS A 261 -13.51 5.18 64.07
CA LYS A 261 -12.49 6.13 64.62
C LYS A 261 -11.17 6.48 63.88
N LYS A 262 -11.00 7.80 63.68
CA LYS A 262 -9.70 8.52 63.69
C LYS A 262 -9.17 8.70 65.14
N PRO A 263 -7.90 9.12 65.30
CA PRO A 263 -7.63 10.35 66.07
C PRO A 263 -6.63 11.32 65.38
N ASP A 264 -6.43 12.48 66.00
CA ASP A 264 -5.81 13.69 65.40
C ASP A 264 -4.36 14.02 65.84
N THR A 265 -3.76 14.90 65.04
CA THR A 265 -2.62 15.85 65.24
C THR A 265 -1.78 15.87 66.53
N ASN A 266 -0.44 15.74 66.38
CA ASN A 266 0.67 16.58 66.93
C ASN A 266 2.05 15.92 66.65
N SER A 267 3.22 16.58 66.63
CA SER A 267 3.62 17.99 66.44
C SER A 267 5.14 18.10 66.10
N CYS A 268 5.64 19.29 65.72
CA CYS A 268 7.09 19.64 65.65
C CYS A 268 7.59 20.17 67.04
N PRO A 269 8.86 20.62 67.29
CA PRO A 269 9.95 21.01 66.36
C PRO A 269 11.41 20.62 66.74
N HIS A 270 12.38 20.82 65.81
CA HIS A 270 13.51 21.78 65.94
C HIS A 270 14.65 21.55 64.92
N ALA A 271 15.12 22.64 64.31
CA ALA A 271 16.36 22.73 63.53
C ALA A 271 17.53 23.29 64.40
N PRO A 272 18.74 23.47 63.85
CA PRO A 272 19.01 24.77 63.22
C PRO A 272 19.77 24.69 61.87
N ALA A 273 19.71 25.80 61.13
CA ALA A 273 20.36 26.01 59.83
C ALA A 273 21.72 26.73 59.98
N ASN A 274 22.45 26.91 58.87
CA ASN A 274 23.07 28.21 58.54
C ASN A 274 23.52 28.31 57.06
N TYR A 275 22.97 29.33 56.37
CA TYR A 275 23.55 30.26 55.37
C TYR A 275 24.49 29.78 54.20
N SER A 276 24.43 30.32 52.96
CA SER A 276 23.44 31.22 52.28
C SER A 276 23.88 31.66 50.84
N VAL A 277 22.94 32.25 50.06
CA VAL A 277 23.12 33.18 48.88
C VAL A 277 23.59 32.52 47.56
N SER A 278 23.07 32.78 46.34
CA SER A 278 21.93 33.57 45.79
C SER A 278 21.47 32.90 44.47
N GLY A 279 20.20 32.79 44.09
CA GLY A 279 19.33 33.86 43.54
C GLY A 279 19.08 33.58 42.04
N GLY A 280 17.90 33.81 41.43
CA GLY A 280 16.69 34.48 41.92
C GLY A 280 15.38 33.74 41.58
N VAL A 281 14.27 34.45 41.73
CA VAL A 281 12.90 33.93 41.82
C VAL A 281 12.12 34.25 40.54
N ASP A 282 11.25 33.34 40.10
CA ASP A 282 9.89 33.70 39.70
C ASP A 282 8.94 32.53 39.97
N SER A 283 7.99 32.76 40.89
CA SER A 283 6.99 31.78 41.33
C SER A 283 5.60 32.34 41.09
N GLU A 284 5.03 32.09 39.92
CA GLU A 284 3.59 32.33 39.70
C GLU A 284 2.74 31.12 40.07
N ASN A 285 1.70 31.38 40.86
CA ASN A 285 0.70 30.38 41.24
C ASN A 285 -0.20 30.04 40.05
N CYS A 286 0.09 28.94 39.35
CA CYS A 286 -0.92 28.25 38.55
C CYS A 286 -1.50 27.06 39.32
N LYS A 287 -2.44 27.34 40.24
CA LYS A 287 -3.42 26.33 40.69
C LYS A 287 -4.44 26.07 39.57
N GLY A 288 -3.96 25.52 38.47
CA GLY A 288 -4.76 25.00 37.38
C GLY A 288 -5.47 23.71 37.78
N ASN A 289 -6.67 23.49 37.23
CA ASN A 289 -7.56 22.39 37.61
C ASN A 289 -7.16 21.08 36.88
N GLU A 290 -5.90 20.68 36.99
CA GLU A 290 -5.41 19.42 36.41
C GLU A 290 -5.99 18.22 37.17
N LYS A 291 -6.97 17.55 36.58
CA LYS A 291 -7.35 16.20 37.00
C LYS A 291 -6.11 15.31 36.94
N GLU A 292 -5.73 14.75 38.08
CA GLU A 292 -4.57 13.88 38.22
C GLU A 292 -4.55 12.81 37.12
N ARG A 293 -3.54 12.87 36.25
CA ARG A 293 -3.54 12.18 34.96
C ARG A 293 -3.46 10.67 35.17
N GLN A 294 -4.60 9.97 35.03
CA GLN A 294 -4.70 8.51 35.18
C GLN A 294 -3.90 7.78 34.09
N TRP A 295 -2.59 7.68 34.29
CA TRP A 295 -1.61 7.11 33.37
C TRP A 295 -0.55 6.31 34.15
N ILE A 296 -0.21 5.12 33.65
CA ILE A 296 0.91 4.34 34.16
C ILE A 296 2.10 4.52 33.22
N ARG A 297 3.15 5.22 33.66
CA ARG A 297 4.36 5.44 32.85
C ARG A 297 4.97 4.13 32.33
N PRO A 298 5.46 4.08 31.08
CA PRO A 298 6.05 2.88 30.47
C PRO A 298 7.45 2.53 31.03
N ASP A 299 8.09 3.48 31.71
CA ASP A 299 9.48 3.43 32.17
C ASP A 299 9.68 3.10 33.66
N LYS A 300 8.60 2.74 34.39
CA LYS A 300 8.76 2.37 35.81
C LYS A 300 9.67 1.12 35.91
N PRO A 301 10.60 1.06 36.87
CA PRO A 301 11.43 -0.12 37.10
C PRO A 301 10.61 -1.41 37.21
N SER A 302 11.12 -2.49 36.63
CA SER A 302 10.46 -3.79 36.65
C SER A 302 10.31 -4.32 38.08
N LYS A 303 9.15 -4.92 38.37
CA LYS A 303 8.91 -5.66 39.62
C LYS A 303 9.18 -7.16 39.49
N CYS A 304 9.67 -7.61 38.33
CA CYS A 304 9.97 -9.02 38.07
C CYS A 304 11.11 -9.48 38.99
N THR A 305 10.91 -10.59 39.71
CA THR A 305 11.90 -11.16 40.64
C THR A 305 12.71 -12.31 40.03
N TRP A 306 12.65 -12.49 38.70
CA TRP A 306 13.50 -13.42 37.96
C TRP A 306 14.98 -13.14 38.25
N LYS A 307 15.76 -14.20 38.39
CA LYS A 307 17.22 -14.19 38.46
C LYS A 307 17.71 -15.51 37.88
N LEU A 308 18.87 -15.47 37.21
CA LEU A 308 19.54 -16.68 36.71
C LEU A 308 19.71 -17.71 37.84
N GLY A 309 19.43 -18.98 37.54
CA GLY A 309 19.49 -20.09 38.50
C GLY A 309 18.21 -20.31 39.33
N LYS A 310 17.20 -19.43 39.26
CA LYS A 310 15.87 -19.76 39.81
C LYS A 310 15.16 -20.81 38.93
N PRO A 311 14.48 -21.81 39.52
CA PRO A 311 13.72 -22.78 38.73
C PRO A 311 12.48 -22.14 38.11
N VAL A 312 12.12 -22.57 36.89
CA VAL A 312 10.93 -22.08 36.17
C VAL A 312 9.63 -22.34 36.95
N SER A 313 9.58 -23.39 37.77
CA SER A 313 8.45 -23.69 38.67
C SER A 313 8.20 -22.63 39.75
N ALA A 314 9.15 -21.73 40.02
CA ALA A 314 8.97 -20.57 40.89
C ALA A 314 8.54 -19.30 40.14
N SER A 315 8.32 -19.37 38.82
CA SER A 315 7.77 -18.28 38.03
C SER A 315 6.28 -18.09 38.32
N PRO A 316 5.81 -16.86 38.61
CA PRO A 316 4.38 -16.57 38.76
C PRO A 316 3.66 -16.43 37.42
N HIS A 317 4.38 -16.54 36.30
CA HIS A 317 3.85 -16.32 34.97
C HIS A 317 3.31 -17.60 34.34
N HIS A 318 2.26 -17.49 33.53
CA HIS A 318 1.91 -18.56 32.61
C HIS A 318 3.04 -18.75 31.60
N HIS A 319 3.42 -20.00 31.34
CA HIS A 319 4.42 -20.38 30.36
C HIS A 319 3.77 -21.26 29.29
N ALA A 320 4.00 -20.92 28.02
CA ALA A 320 3.56 -21.72 26.89
C ALA A 320 4.68 -22.68 26.44
N THR A 321 4.32 -23.90 26.05
CA THR A 321 5.24 -24.81 25.35
C THR A 321 5.19 -24.54 23.84
N LEU A 322 6.29 -24.81 23.13
CA LEU A 322 6.30 -24.70 21.67
C LEU A 322 5.27 -25.67 21.05
N PRO A 323 4.27 -25.19 20.30
CA PRO A 323 3.21 -26.05 19.77
C PRO A 323 3.64 -26.68 18.43
N GLU A 324 3.39 -27.98 18.26
CA GLU A 324 3.44 -28.58 16.92
C GLU A 324 2.29 -28.02 16.06
N PRO A 325 2.58 -27.50 14.85
CA PRO A 325 1.56 -26.92 14.01
C PRO A 325 0.63 -28.01 13.43
N PRO A 326 -0.70 -27.88 13.54
CA PRO A 326 -1.62 -28.83 12.93
C PRO A 326 -1.56 -28.75 11.40
N LYS A 327 -1.86 -29.87 10.72
CA LYS A 327 -1.85 -29.95 9.23
C LYS A 327 -2.74 -28.92 8.56
N ILE A 328 -3.87 -28.59 9.18
CA ILE A 328 -4.77 -27.51 8.78
C ILE A 328 -4.78 -26.52 9.95
N LEU A 329 -4.41 -25.28 9.68
CA LEU A 329 -4.40 -24.22 10.69
C LEU A 329 -5.84 -23.75 10.97
N PRO A 330 -6.32 -23.73 12.23
CA PRO A 330 -7.67 -23.27 12.55
C PRO A 330 -7.97 -21.84 12.11
N ASN A 331 -6.96 -20.95 12.17
CA ASN A 331 -7.00 -19.62 11.60
C ASN A 331 -5.56 -19.11 11.38
N ILE A 332 -5.43 -17.90 10.83
CA ILE A 332 -4.14 -17.30 10.45
C ILE A 332 -3.24 -16.97 11.66
N LEU A 333 -3.76 -16.83 12.88
CA LEU A 333 -2.95 -16.59 14.08
C LEU A 333 -2.10 -17.81 14.44
N ASN A 334 -2.55 -19.02 14.09
CA ASN A 334 -1.74 -20.23 14.21
C ASN A 334 -0.56 -20.30 13.22
N LYS A 335 -0.40 -19.28 12.34
CA LYS A 335 0.80 -19.10 11.49
C LYS A 335 1.83 -18.12 12.10
N VAL A 336 1.62 -17.70 13.35
CA VAL A 336 2.62 -16.97 14.15
C VAL A 336 3.53 -17.97 14.87
N GLY A 337 4.84 -17.72 14.85
CA GLY A 337 5.87 -18.63 15.35
C GLY A 337 6.38 -19.62 14.31
N ASN A 338 7.24 -20.54 14.74
CA ASN A 338 7.91 -21.54 13.88
C ASN A 338 8.61 -20.90 12.66
N THR A 339 9.31 -19.78 12.90
CA THR A 339 9.95 -18.99 11.84
C THR A 339 11.26 -19.63 11.39
N PRO A 340 11.65 -19.52 10.11
CA PRO A 340 12.85 -20.19 9.62
C PRO A 340 14.13 -19.54 10.16
N LEU A 341 15.15 -20.37 10.39
CA LEU A 341 16.52 -19.98 10.67
C LEU A 341 17.36 -20.27 9.42
N VAL A 342 17.84 -19.22 8.76
CA VAL A 342 18.44 -19.29 7.41
C VAL A 342 19.92 -18.94 7.48
N ARG A 343 20.79 -19.75 6.86
CA ARG A 343 22.23 -19.47 6.79
C ARG A 343 22.52 -18.27 5.87
N ILE A 344 23.36 -17.36 6.34
CA ILE A 344 23.93 -16.25 5.57
C ILE A 344 25.21 -16.74 4.88
N ASN A 345 25.26 -16.72 3.54
CA ASN A 345 26.27 -17.46 2.77
C ASN A 345 27.34 -16.57 2.13
N LYS A 346 27.00 -15.33 1.80
CA LYS A 346 27.88 -14.35 1.14
C LYS A 346 28.30 -13.23 2.08
N ILE A 347 27.38 -12.61 2.81
CA ILE A 347 27.66 -11.41 3.62
C ILE A 347 28.70 -11.73 4.71
N GLY A 348 28.56 -12.85 5.42
CA GLY A 348 29.55 -13.26 6.42
C GLY A 348 30.97 -13.41 5.83
N LYS A 349 31.08 -13.98 4.63
CA LYS A 349 32.37 -14.13 3.92
C LYS A 349 32.91 -12.78 3.43
N HIS A 350 32.05 -11.90 2.93
CA HIS A 350 32.41 -10.55 2.48
C HIS A 350 33.03 -9.72 3.60
N PHE A 351 32.52 -9.84 4.84
CA PHE A 351 33.07 -9.18 6.02
C PHE A 351 34.18 -9.99 6.75
N GLY A 352 34.62 -11.11 6.18
CA GLY A 352 35.74 -11.92 6.70
C GLY A 352 35.44 -12.74 7.96
N LEU A 353 34.16 -13.05 8.23
CA LEU A 353 33.76 -13.87 9.38
C LEU A 353 34.17 -15.34 9.17
N LYS A 354 34.57 -15.99 10.27
CA LYS A 354 34.95 -17.42 10.30
C LYS A 354 33.85 -18.32 10.86
N CYS A 355 32.97 -17.76 11.69
CA CYS A 355 31.82 -18.47 12.27
C CYS A 355 30.69 -18.67 11.26
N GLU A 356 29.79 -19.61 11.54
CA GLU A 356 28.51 -19.73 10.86
C GLU A 356 27.58 -18.58 11.29
N LEU A 357 27.02 -17.85 10.32
CA LEU A 357 26.09 -16.74 10.55
C LEU A 357 24.69 -17.14 10.09
N LEU A 358 23.70 -16.99 10.96
CA LEU A 358 22.32 -17.43 10.76
C LEU A 358 21.36 -16.26 10.99
N ALA A 359 20.30 -16.15 10.18
CA ALA A 359 19.24 -15.16 10.31
C ALA A 359 17.93 -15.83 10.75
N LYS A 360 17.36 -15.37 11.87
CA LYS A 360 16.04 -15.78 12.37
C LYS A 360 14.99 -14.87 11.75
N CYS A 361 14.30 -15.38 10.72
CA CYS A 361 13.47 -14.58 9.81
C CYS A 361 12.06 -14.37 10.35
N GLU A 362 11.91 -13.48 11.33
CA GLU A 362 10.62 -13.15 11.98
C GLU A 362 9.62 -12.43 11.06
N TYR A 363 10.06 -12.01 9.88
CA TYR A 363 9.18 -11.44 8.85
C TYR A 363 8.30 -12.46 8.11
N PHE A 364 8.45 -13.77 8.39
CA PHE A 364 7.55 -14.82 7.92
C PHE A 364 6.33 -15.10 8.83
N ASN A 365 6.21 -14.40 9.97
CA ASN A 365 4.97 -14.41 10.75
C ASN A 365 3.81 -13.80 9.94
N ALA A 366 2.56 -14.15 10.29
CA ALA A 366 1.36 -13.82 9.52
C ALA A 366 1.14 -12.32 9.21
N GLY A 367 1.39 -11.43 10.17
CA GLY A 367 1.32 -9.98 10.01
C GLY A 367 2.58 -9.38 9.39
N GLY A 368 3.63 -10.18 9.19
CA GLY A 368 4.90 -9.83 8.57
C GLY A 368 5.97 -9.33 9.55
N SER A 369 5.85 -9.63 10.85
CA SER A 369 6.82 -9.16 11.85
C SER A 369 6.95 -10.03 13.13
N VAL A 370 8.06 -9.87 13.83
CA VAL A 370 8.30 -10.41 15.20
C VAL A 370 7.24 -10.00 16.22
N LYS A 371 6.54 -8.89 15.98
CA LYS A 371 5.55 -8.35 16.94
C LYS A 371 4.25 -9.14 16.92
N ASP A 372 3.98 -9.91 15.87
CA ASP A 372 2.80 -10.77 15.78
C ASP A 372 2.77 -11.76 16.96
N ARG A 373 3.94 -12.24 17.41
CA ARG A 373 4.10 -13.09 18.61
C ARG A 373 3.66 -12.42 19.90
N ILE A 374 3.98 -11.13 20.07
CA ILE A 374 3.62 -10.39 21.29
C ILE A 374 2.16 -9.98 21.25
N SER A 375 1.64 -9.62 20.08
CA SER A 375 0.24 -9.26 19.88
C SER A 375 -0.68 -10.44 20.17
N LEU A 376 -0.37 -11.63 19.65
CA LEU A 376 -1.12 -12.85 19.97
C LEU A 376 -1.05 -13.18 21.47
N ARG A 377 0.15 -13.23 22.04
CA ARG A 377 0.35 -13.59 23.45
C ARG A 377 -0.30 -12.62 24.43
N MET A 378 -0.25 -11.31 24.16
CA MET A 378 -0.93 -10.29 24.99
C MET A 378 -2.45 -10.43 24.94
N VAL A 379 -3.02 -10.76 23.78
CA VAL A 379 -4.47 -11.01 23.64
C VAL A 379 -4.87 -12.29 24.36
N GLU A 380 -4.17 -13.40 24.14
CA GLU A 380 -4.48 -14.70 24.77
C GLU A 380 -4.35 -14.66 26.30
N ASP A 381 -3.33 -14.01 26.84
CA ASP A 381 -3.19 -13.87 28.30
C ASP A 381 -4.24 -12.91 28.89
N ALA A 382 -4.67 -11.87 28.15
CA ALA A 382 -5.76 -10.97 28.58
C ALA A 382 -7.15 -11.63 28.51
N GLU A 383 -7.41 -12.47 27.51
CA GLU A 383 -8.59 -13.34 27.42
C GLU A 383 -8.62 -14.32 28.59
N ARG A 384 -7.50 -15.04 28.84
CA ARG A 384 -7.36 -16.02 29.93
C ARG A 384 -7.54 -15.38 31.32
N ALA A 385 -7.10 -14.14 31.48
CA ALA A 385 -7.28 -13.37 32.72
C ALA A 385 -8.69 -12.76 32.87
N GLY A 386 -9.59 -12.92 31.89
CA GLY A 386 -10.92 -12.32 31.89
C GLY A 386 -10.93 -10.79 31.76
N ILE A 387 -9.80 -10.18 31.40
CA ILE A 387 -9.66 -8.73 31.19
C ILE A 387 -10.39 -8.36 29.90
N LEU A 388 -10.05 -9.07 28.81
CA LEU A 388 -10.60 -8.86 27.48
C LEU A 388 -11.81 -9.79 27.25
N LYS A 389 -12.95 -9.21 26.86
CA LYS A 389 -14.23 -9.90 26.62
C LYS A 389 -14.69 -9.69 25.17
N PRO A 390 -15.46 -10.62 24.57
CA PRO A 390 -15.90 -10.49 23.18
C PRO A 390 -16.52 -9.12 22.86
N GLY A 391 -16.04 -8.47 21.79
CA GLY A 391 -16.48 -7.12 21.40
C GLY A 391 -15.83 -5.95 22.16
N ASP A 392 -14.96 -6.19 23.15
CA ASP A 392 -14.16 -5.15 23.79
C ASP A 392 -13.24 -4.44 22.76
N THR A 393 -12.75 -3.25 23.12
CA THR A 393 -11.85 -2.45 22.28
C THR A 393 -10.39 -2.56 22.73
N ILE A 394 -9.48 -2.87 21.80
CA ILE A 394 -8.02 -2.85 22.02
C ILE A 394 -7.49 -1.50 21.52
N ILE A 395 -6.75 -0.79 22.38
CA ILE A 395 -6.08 0.47 22.06
C ILE A 395 -4.57 0.30 22.32
N GLU A 396 -3.69 0.52 21.33
CA GLU A 396 -2.25 0.34 21.56
C GLU A 396 -1.39 1.52 21.04
N PRO A 397 -0.52 2.11 21.88
CA PRO A 397 0.49 3.09 21.47
C PRO A 397 1.72 2.38 20.86
N THR A 398 1.98 2.58 19.56
CA THR A 398 2.97 1.76 18.84
C THR A 398 3.60 2.40 17.60
N SER A 399 4.82 1.94 17.27
CA SER A 399 5.56 2.24 16.04
C SER A 399 5.13 1.41 14.80
N GLY A 400 3.95 0.78 14.88
CA GLY A 400 3.26 0.16 13.75
C GLY A 400 3.16 -1.36 13.82
N ASN A 401 4.28 -2.08 13.94
CA ASN A 401 4.28 -3.55 13.81
C ASN A 401 3.45 -4.27 14.89
N THR A 402 3.53 -3.84 16.15
CA THR A 402 2.63 -4.37 17.22
C THR A 402 1.17 -4.03 16.95
N GLY A 403 0.91 -2.89 16.31
CA GLY A 403 -0.42 -2.50 15.88
C GLY A 403 -0.95 -3.40 14.77
N ILE A 404 -0.12 -3.76 13.78
CA ILE A 404 -0.50 -4.70 12.71
C ILE A 404 -0.81 -6.08 13.29
N GLY A 405 0.03 -6.59 14.20
CA GLY A 405 -0.23 -7.86 14.88
C GLY A 405 -1.50 -7.84 15.74
N LEU A 406 -1.78 -6.72 16.42
CA LEU A 406 -3.01 -6.57 17.23
C LEU A 406 -4.26 -6.38 16.35
N ALA A 407 -4.17 -5.62 15.27
CA ALA A 407 -5.25 -5.47 14.30
C ALA A 407 -5.59 -6.80 13.61
N LEU A 408 -4.57 -7.61 13.27
CA LEU A 408 -4.76 -8.97 12.75
C LEU A 408 -5.45 -9.88 13.78
N ALA A 409 -5.00 -9.87 15.04
CA ALA A 409 -5.64 -10.63 16.11
C ALA A 409 -7.08 -10.16 16.36
N ALA A 410 -7.32 -8.85 16.34
CA ALA A 410 -8.63 -8.23 16.53
C ALA A 410 -9.61 -8.59 15.41
N ALA A 411 -9.17 -8.52 14.14
CA ALA A 411 -9.97 -8.91 12.98
C ALA A 411 -10.39 -10.39 13.01
N VAL A 412 -9.50 -11.28 13.49
CA VAL A 412 -9.79 -12.72 13.61
C VAL A 412 -10.68 -13.04 14.81
N LYS A 413 -10.50 -12.36 15.95
CA LYS A 413 -11.20 -12.64 17.22
C LYS A 413 -12.44 -11.77 17.48
N GLY A 414 -12.74 -10.80 16.61
CA GLY A 414 -13.92 -9.94 16.73
C GLY A 414 -13.78 -8.80 17.76
N TYR A 415 -12.58 -8.22 17.88
CA TYR A 415 -12.34 -7.02 18.70
C TYR A 415 -12.31 -5.76 17.85
N ARG A 416 -12.75 -4.63 18.42
CA ARG A 416 -12.49 -3.31 17.83
C ARG A 416 -11.02 -2.94 18.10
N CYS A 417 -10.32 -2.38 17.12
CA CYS A 417 -8.90 -2.04 17.25
C CYS A 417 -8.64 -0.56 16.93
N ILE A 418 -7.94 0.14 17.84
CA ILE A 418 -7.53 1.53 17.67
C ILE A 418 -6.00 1.62 17.86
N ILE A 419 -5.29 2.06 16.83
CA ILE A 419 -3.83 2.17 16.86
C ILE A 419 -3.43 3.64 16.95
N VAL A 420 -2.63 3.97 17.97
CA VAL A 420 -2.09 5.32 18.16
C VAL A 420 -0.61 5.33 17.78
N MET A 421 -0.23 6.10 16.77
CA MET A 421 1.13 6.09 16.20
C MET A 421 1.69 7.49 15.90
N PRO A 422 3.01 7.70 15.94
CA PRO A 422 3.64 8.92 15.45
C PRO A 422 3.45 9.15 13.94
N GLU A 423 3.47 10.42 13.52
CA GLU A 423 3.38 10.81 12.11
C GLU A 423 4.50 10.26 11.22
N LYS A 424 5.73 10.09 11.73
CA LYS A 424 6.88 9.59 10.93
C LYS A 424 6.74 8.14 10.44
N MET A 425 5.76 7.39 10.92
CA MET A 425 5.55 6.00 10.54
C MET A 425 5.02 5.90 9.10
N SER A 426 5.57 4.96 8.34
CA SER A 426 5.32 4.80 6.91
C SER A 426 3.83 4.64 6.53
N MET A 427 3.47 5.06 5.32
CA MET A 427 2.09 4.97 4.84
C MET A 427 1.66 3.51 4.61
N GLU A 428 2.58 2.65 4.21
CA GLU A 428 2.37 1.22 4.02
C GLU A 428 1.83 0.55 5.29
N LYS A 429 2.30 0.98 6.48
CA LYS A 429 1.76 0.51 7.77
C LYS A 429 0.32 0.97 7.97
N VAL A 430 0.00 2.22 7.63
CA VAL A 430 -1.35 2.79 7.76
C VAL A 430 -2.34 2.12 6.81
N ASP A 431 -1.93 1.80 5.59
CA ASP A 431 -2.79 1.14 4.62
C ASP A 431 -3.05 -0.33 5.00
N VAL A 432 -2.04 -1.05 5.52
CA VAL A 432 -2.23 -2.39 6.11
C VAL A 432 -3.18 -2.36 7.31
N LEU A 433 -3.01 -1.39 8.23
CA LEU A 433 -3.87 -1.25 9.40
C LEU A 433 -5.32 -0.94 9.03
N ARG A 434 -5.55 -0.03 8.06
CA ARG A 434 -6.89 0.27 7.56
C ARG A 434 -7.53 -0.94 6.89
N ALA A 435 -6.76 -1.72 6.12
CA ALA A 435 -7.25 -2.95 5.50
C ALA A 435 -7.60 -4.06 6.51
N LEU A 436 -6.95 -4.07 7.68
CA LEU A 436 -7.29 -4.93 8.83
C LEU A 436 -8.47 -4.40 9.67
N GLY A 437 -9.09 -3.28 9.27
CA GLY A 437 -10.22 -2.68 9.99
C GLY A 437 -9.86 -1.91 11.27
N ALA A 438 -8.58 -1.57 11.47
CA ALA A 438 -8.17 -0.77 12.61
C ALA A 438 -8.41 0.73 12.38
N GLU A 439 -8.94 1.40 13.40
CA GLU A 439 -8.96 2.86 13.48
C GLU A 439 -7.56 3.39 13.81
N ILE A 440 -7.18 4.53 13.22
CA ILE A 440 -5.81 5.04 13.29
C ILE A 440 -5.83 6.49 13.79
N VAL A 441 -5.12 6.73 14.90
CA VAL A 441 -4.91 8.06 15.46
C VAL A 441 -3.43 8.41 15.32
N ARG A 442 -3.12 9.51 14.64
CA ARG A 442 -1.75 10.03 14.52
C ARG A 442 -1.43 11.02 15.65
N THR A 443 -0.16 11.09 16.01
CA THR A 443 0.38 12.04 17.00
C THR A 443 1.67 12.69 16.51
N PRO A 444 1.99 13.93 16.95
CA PRO A 444 3.23 14.61 16.56
C PRO A 444 4.47 13.79 16.87
N THR A 445 5.39 13.70 15.91
CA THR A 445 6.63 12.88 16.08
C THR A 445 7.59 13.46 17.12
N THR A 446 7.57 14.78 17.33
CA THR A 446 8.43 15.51 18.26
C THR A 446 7.93 15.51 19.72
N ALA A 447 6.76 14.93 19.98
CA ALA A 447 6.21 14.85 21.33
C ALA A 447 6.98 13.81 22.18
N ARG A 448 7.66 14.29 23.23
CA ARG A 448 8.28 13.44 24.27
C ARG A 448 7.27 12.45 24.84
N PHE A 449 7.71 11.27 25.27
CA PHE A 449 6.82 10.22 25.80
C PHE A 449 5.94 10.64 26.99
N ASP A 450 6.33 11.69 27.73
CA ASP A 450 5.62 12.23 28.89
C ASP A 450 4.58 13.32 28.54
N SER A 451 4.58 13.86 27.32
CA SER A 451 3.62 14.88 26.90
C SER A 451 2.18 14.32 26.76
N PRO A 452 1.13 15.15 26.95
CA PRO A 452 -0.27 14.79 26.65
C PRO A 452 -0.52 14.38 25.19
N GLU A 453 0.24 14.95 24.25
CA GLU A 453 0.13 14.78 22.80
C GLU A 453 0.89 13.54 22.29
N SER A 454 1.74 12.93 23.11
CA SER A 454 2.45 11.70 22.77
C SER A 454 1.49 10.55 22.46
N HIS A 455 1.91 9.63 21.59
CA HIS A 455 1.14 8.41 21.28
C HIS A 455 0.73 7.62 22.53
N VAL A 456 1.59 7.57 23.57
CA VAL A 456 1.25 6.97 24.87
C VAL A 456 0.17 7.79 25.61
N GLY A 457 0.35 9.11 25.71
CA GLY A 457 -0.61 10.01 26.37
C GLY A 457 -2.00 9.99 25.74
N VAL A 458 -2.06 10.01 24.40
CA VAL A 458 -3.29 9.96 23.61
C VAL A 458 -3.98 8.61 23.73
N ALA A 459 -3.24 7.48 23.71
CA ALA A 459 -3.83 6.16 23.94
C ALA A 459 -4.52 6.07 25.31
N TRP A 460 -3.88 6.56 26.38
CA TRP A 460 -4.46 6.58 27.72
C TRP A 460 -5.67 7.51 27.84
N ARG A 461 -5.70 8.64 27.12
CA ARG A 461 -6.91 9.48 27.04
C ARG A 461 -8.07 8.74 26.36
N LEU A 462 -7.84 8.16 25.19
CA LEU A 462 -8.86 7.39 24.45
C LEU A 462 -9.41 6.23 25.28
N LYS A 463 -8.54 5.49 26.00
CA LYS A 463 -8.94 4.39 26.89
C LYS A 463 -9.76 4.84 28.10
N ASN A 464 -9.66 6.10 28.52
CA ASN A 464 -10.48 6.66 29.59
C ASN A 464 -11.81 7.24 29.06
N GLU A 465 -11.92 7.50 27.76
CA GLU A 465 -13.13 8.01 27.09
C GLU A 465 -14.00 6.89 26.48
N ILE A 466 -13.39 5.78 26.06
CA ILE A 466 -14.06 4.67 25.39
C ILE A 466 -14.40 3.56 26.41
N PRO A 467 -15.68 3.20 26.62
CA PRO A 467 -16.05 2.11 27.52
C PRO A 467 -15.56 0.77 26.98
N ASN A 468 -15.23 -0.17 27.89
CA ASN A 468 -14.70 -1.50 27.55
C ASN A 468 -13.42 -1.46 26.68
N ALA A 469 -12.63 -0.38 26.79
CA ALA A 469 -11.34 -0.25 26.14
C ALA A 469 -10.16 -0.66 27.04
N HIS A 470 -9.20 -1.36 26.45
CA HIS A 470 -8.00 -1.84 27.13
C HIS A 470 -6.75 -1.42 26.35
N ILE A 471 -5.71 -1.01 27.09
CA ILE A 471 -4.36 -0.91 26.55
C ILE A 471 -3.61 -2.14 27.04
N LEU A 472 -3.06 -2.92 26.09
CA LEU A 472 -2.33 -4.14 26.42
C LEU A 472 -0.89 -3.83 26.83
N ASP A 473 -0.35 -2.69 26.40
CA ASP A 473 0.88 -2.04 26.88
C ASP A 473 2.14 -2.91 26.71
N GLN A 474 2.61 -2.99 25.46
CA GLN A 474 3.86 -3.66 25.09
C GLN A 474 5.10 -3.22 25.88
N TYR A 475 5.10 -2.04 26.52
CA TYR A 475 6.23 -1.53 27.30
C TYR A 475 6.28 -2.09 28.71
N ARG A 476 5.14 -2.56 29.23
CA ARG A 476 4.95 -3.01 30.62
C ARG A 476 4.52 -4.47 30.75
N ASN A 477 3.86 -5.02 29.73
CA ASN A 477 3.22 -6.32 29.80
C ASN A 477 4.22 -7.48 29.69
N ALA A 478 4.23 -8.37 30.68
CA ALA A 478 5.12 -9.52 30.75
C ALA A 478 4.94 -10.47 29.55
N SER A 479 3.76 -10.53 28.95
CA SER A 479 3.48 -11.32 27.73
C SER A 479 4.42 -11.00 26.56
N ASN A 480 4.95 -9.78 26.46
CA ASN A 480 5.94 -9.38 25.45
C ASN A 480 7.27 -10.16 25.60
N PRO A 481 8.06 -10.00 26.69
CA PRO A 481 9.27 -10.81 26.86
C PRO A 481 8.97 -12.31 27.04
N LEU A 482 7.83 -12.70 27.63
CA LEU A 482 7.48 -14.10 27.82
C LEU A 482 7.27 -14.85 26.51
N THR A 483 6.65 -14.26 25.48
CA THR A 483 6.49 -14.96 24.19
C THR A 483 7.86 -15.31 23.58
N HIS A 484 8.85 -14.45 23.77
CA HIS A 484 10.20 -14.65 23.24
C HIS A 484 11.04 -15.62 24.09
N TYR A 485 10.82 -15.62 25.41
CA TYR A 485 11.38 -16.62 26.33
C TYR A 485 10.79 -18.02 26.09
N ASP A 486 9.47 -18.13 25.92
CA ASP A 486 8.74 -19.40 25.76
C ASP A 486 8.88 -20.00 24.35
N THR A 487 8.86 -19.17 23.30
CA THR A 487 8.82 -19.65 21.91
C THR A 487 10.08 -19.29 21.12
N THR A 488 10.38 -18.00 20.91
CA THR A 488 11.46 -17.59 19.99
C THR A 488 12.83 -18.14 20.38
N ALA A 489 13.15 -18.16 21.68
CA ALA A 489 14.39 -18.71 22.20
C ALA A 489 14.45 -20.23 22.13
N GLU A 490 13.33 -20.91 22.41
CA GLU A 490 13.24 -22.38 22.33
C GLU A 490 13.33 -22.86 20.87
N GLU A 491 12.71 -22.14 19.93
CA GLU A 491 12.88 -22.36 18.48
C GLU A 491 14.36 -22.21 18.07
N ILE A 492 15.07 -21.17 18.53
CA ILE A 492 16.49 -20.98 18.23
C ILE A 492 17.33 -22.12 18.82
N LEU A 493 17.07 -22.53 20.07
CA LEU A 493 17.75 -23.67 20.70
C LEU A 493 17.52 -24.97 19.93
N GLN A 494 16.27 -25.26 19.55
CA GLN A 494 15.91 -26.45 18.77
C GLN A 494 16.55 -26.43 17.38
N GLN A 495 16.47 -25.30 16.65
CA GLN A 495 17.01 -25.16 15.29
C GLN A 495 18.54 -25.18 15.25
N CYS A 496 19.22 -24.98 16.39
CA CYS A 496 20.67 -25.00 16.52
C CYS A 496 21.21 -26.23 17.28
N ASP A 497 20.40 -27.25 17.59
CA ASP A 497 20.79 -28.41 18.40
C ASP A 497 21.40 -28.02 19.77
N GLY A 498 20.91 -26.92 20.37
CA GLY A 498 21.42 -26.32 21.60
C GLY A 498 22.77 -25.58 21.48
N LYS A 499 23.37 -25.51 20.28
CA LYS A 499 24.70 -24.91 20.03
C LYS A 499 24.57 -23.51 19.42
N VAL A 500 24.64 -22.48 20.25
CA VAL A 500 24.66 -21.07 19.85
C VAL A 500 25.69 -20.32 20.69
N ASP A 501 26.62 -19.62 20.03
CA ASP A 501 27.70 -18.88 20.68
C ASP A 501 27.39 -17.39 20.82
N MET A 502 26.58 -16.84 19.90
CA MET A 502 26.16 -15.44 19.94
C MET A 502 24.74 -15.27 19.41
N VAL A 503 23.95 -14.38 20.04
CA VAL A 503 22.70 -13.85 19.47
C VAL A 503 22.75 -12.32 19.41
N VAL A 504 22.41 -11.76 18.25
CA VAL A 504 22.37 -10.32 17.98
C VAL A 504 20.93 -9.90 17.73
N ALA A 505 20.43 -8.94 18.51
CA ALA A 505 19.06 -8.45 18.40
C ALA A 505 18.97 -6.94 18.63
N THR A 506 18.22 -6.23 17.78
CA THR A 506 17.89 -4.82 18.00
C THR A 506 16.86 -4.63 19.11
N ALA A 507 17.02 -3.58 19.91
CA ALA A 507 16.10 -3.22 20.98
C ALA A 507 15.14 -2.10 20.55
N GLY A 508 13.84 -2.38 20.63
CA GLY A 508 12.77 -1.37 20.70
C GLY A 508 12.20 -1.35 22.12
N THR A 509 11.07 -2.04 22.33
CA THR A 509 10.54 -2.30 23.69
C THR A 509 11.49 -3.12 24.58
N GLY A 510 12.51 -3.77 24.01
CA GLY A 510 13.45 -4.63 24.73
C GLY A 510 12.93 -6.05 25.05
N GLY A 511 11.65 -6.34 24.80
CA GLY A 511 11.06 -7.64 25.13
C GLY A 511 11.69 -8.81 24.37
N THR A 512 11.99 -8.66 23.08
CA THR A 512 12.64 -9.70 22.26
C THR A 512 14.02 -10.09 22.78
N ILE A 513 14.90 -9.11 23.01
CA ILE A 513 16.24 -9.38 23.55
C ILE A 513 16.17 -9.92 24.99
N THR A 514 15.27 -9.41 25.82
CA THR A 514 15.07 -9.86 27.21
C THR A 514 14.56 -11.29 27.31
N GLY A 515 13.58 -11.67 26.50
CA GLY A 515 13.04 -13.03 26.51
C GLY A 515 14.08 -14.05 26.05
N ILE A 516 14.77 -13.73 24.94
CA ILE A 516 15.82 -14.58 24.38
C ILE A 516 17.01 -14.69 25.35
N SER A 517 17.50 -13.57 25.88
CA SER A 517 18.67 -13.57 26.78
C SER A 517 18.42 -14.39 28.03
N ARG A 518 17.28 -14.22 28.70
CA ARG A 518 16.94 -14.97 29.92
C ARG A 518 16.91 -16.49 29.67
N LYS A 519 16.27 -16.95 28.59
CA LYS A 519 16.24 -18.38 28.23
C LYS A 519 17.63 -18.90 27.87
N LEU A 520 18.39 -18.17 27.06
CA LEU A 520 19.72 -18.60 26.62
C LEU A 520 20.71 -18.62 27.77
N LYS A 521 20.70 -17.66 28.70
CA LYS A 521 21.53 -17.74 29.92
C LYS A 521 21.20 -18.94 30.80
N GLU A 522 19.94 -19.39 30.83
CA GLU A 522 19.53 -20.61 31.54
C GLU A 522 19.92 -21.93 30.83
N LYS A 523 19.86 -21.98 29.50
CA LYS A 523 19.99 -23.22 28.70
C LYS A 523 21.33 -23.37 27.96
N CYS A 524 21.95 -22.27 27.57
CA CYS A 524 23.20 -22.18 26.82
C CYS A 524 24.05 -21.02 27.39
N PRO A 525 24.54 -21.11 28.64
CA PRO A 525 25.13 -19.99 29.38
C PRO A 525 26.39 -19.38 28.74
N GLY A 526 27.07 -20.12 27.86
CA GLY A 526 28.19 -19.63 27.07
C GLY A 526 27.79 -18.71 25.90
N CYS A 527 26.51 -18.60 25.57
CA CYS A 527 26.02 -17.72 24.52
C CYS A 527 26.15 -16.25 24.93
N LYS A 528 26.79 -15.45 24.08
CA LYS A 528 26.88 -14.00 24.20
C LYS A 528 25.65 -13.33 23.60
N ILE A 529 25.09 -12.36 24.31
CA ILE A 529 23.90 -11.60 23.93
C ILE A 529 24.33 -10.18 23.55
N VAL A 530 24.10 -9.81 22.29
CA VAL A 530 24.48 -8.51 21.74
C VAL A 530 23.22 -7.69 21.45
N GLY A 531 23.07 -6.59 22.17
CA GLY A 531 22.04 -5.59 21.94
C GLY A 531 22.45 -4.57 20.89
N VAL A 532 21.49 -4.15 20.06
CA VAL A 532 21.71 -3.14 19.04
C VAL A 532 20.70 -1.99 19.21
N ASP A 533 21.19 -0.77 19.27
CA ASP A 533 20.43 0.43 19.62
C ASP A 533 20.80 1.59 18.68
N PRO A 534 19.86 2.35 18.10
CA PRO A 534 20.21 3.42 17.18
C PRO A 534 20.92 4.60 17.88
N GLU A 535 21.78 5.30 17.14
CA GLU A 535 22.22 6.65 17.51
C GLU A 535 20.98 7.54 17.77
N GLY A 536 20.94 8.18 18.93
CA GLY A 536 19.82 9.01 19.40
C GLY A 536 18.83 8.32 20.34
N SER A 537 19.03 7.03 20.61
CA SER A 537 18.37 6.28 21.68
C SER A 537 19.27 6.14 22.92
N ILE A 538 18.66 5.91 24.09
CA ILE A 538 19.32 5.77 25.41
C ILE A 538 19.24 4.36 25.99
N LEU A 539 18.98 3.33 25.17
CA LEU A 539 18.78 1.97 25.69
C LEU A 539 20.10 1.25 25.97
N ALA A 540 21.17 1.56 25.23
CA ALA A 540 22.46 0.90 25.37
C ALA A 540 23.17 1.21 26.69
N GLU A 541 23.97 0.26 27.16
CA GLU A 541 24.90 0.40 28.29
C GLU A 541 26.33 0.07 27.83
N PRO A 542 27.37 0.77 28.35
CA PRO A 542 27.30 1.88 29.29
C PRO A 542 26.83 3.20 28.65
N GLU A 543 26.42 4.16 29.47
CA GLU A 543 25.75 5.41 29.05
C GLU A 543 26.63 6.28 28.12
N GLU A 544 27.96 6.13 28.17
CA GLU A 544 28.89 6.77 27.25
C GLU A 544 28.57 6.47 25.77
N LEU A 545 27.99 5.30 25.47
CA LEU A 545 27.59 4.93 24.11
C LEU A 545 26.39 5.74 23.59
N ASN A 546 25.64 6.41 24.46
CA ASN A 546 24.44 7.17 24.10
C ASN A 546 24.73 8.65 23.82
N LYS A 547 25.98 9.11 24.01
CA LYS A 547 26.40 10.49 23.73
C LYS A 547 26.43 10.75 22.22
N THR A 548 25.47 11.53 21.73
CA THR A 548 25.38 11.96 20.32
C THR A 548 24.56 13.25 20.19
N ASP A 549 24.85 14.03 19.14
CA ASP A 549 24.09 15.23 18.78
C ASP A 549 22.81 14.89 17.98
N LYS A 550 22.66 13.64 17.51
CA LYS A 550 21.49 13.17 16.76
C LYS A 550 20.41 12.68 17.71
N THR A 551 19.22 13.27 17.68
CA THR A 551 18.03 12.81 18.41
C THR A 551 16.95 12.19 17.52
N MET A 552 17.10 12.29 16.20
CA MET A 552 16.18 11.74 15.20
C MET A 552 16.92 10.79 14.25
N TYR A 553 16.22 9.72 13.86
CA TYR A 553 16.67 8.67 12.95
C TYR A 553 15.49 8.10 12.16
N GLU A 554 15.79 7.60 10.97
CA GLU A 554 14.85 7.13 9.94
C GLU A 554 14.51 5.63 10.03
N VAL A 555 15.38 4.81 10.63
CA VAL A 555 15.08 3.41 10.95
C VAL A 555 13.90 3.34 11.92
N GLU A 556 12.97 2.41 11.69
CA GLU A 556 11.74 2.29 12.46
C GLU A 556 11.71 1.02 13.32
N GLY A 557 11.08 1.12 14.51
CA GLY A 557 10.79 -0.02 15.38
C GLY A 557 11.85 -0.36 16.44
N ILE A 558 12.93 0.40 16.51
CA ILE A 558 14.06 0.26 17.45
C ILE A 558 14.39 1.63 18.07
N GLY A 559 14.97 1.63 19.27
CA GLY A 559 15.32 2.82 20.04
C GLY A 559 14.15 3.54 20.73
N TYR A 560 14.41 4.14 21.90
CA TYR A 560 13.48 4.98 22.65
C TYR A 560 14.21 6.07 23.47
N ASP A 561 13.48 7.11 23.86
CA ASP A 561 13.88 8.21 24.77
C ASP A 561 13.65 7.86 26.26
N PHE A 562 13.22 6.64 26.56
CA PHE A 562 13.05 6.07 27.89
C PHE A 562 13.40 4.57 27.89
N VAL A 563 13.70 4.01 29.07
CA VAL A 563 13.97 2.57 29.24
C VAL A 563 12.65 1.83 29.56
N PRO A 564 12.13 0.94 28.70
CA PRO A 564 10.85 0.26 28.94
C PRO A 564 10.90 -0.71 30.12
N THR A 565 9.79 -0.84 30.87
CA THR A 565 9.66 -1.75 32.04
C THR A 565 10.03 -3.21 31.72
N VAL A 566 9.82 -3.66 30.48
CA VAL A 566 10.11 -5.04 30.03
C VAL A 566 11.54 -5.28 29.54
N LEU A 567 12.39 -4.25 29.45
CA LEU A 567 13.79 -4.38 29.06
C LEU A 567 14.66 -4.73 30.28
N ASP A 568 15.25 -5.93 30.28
CA ASP A 568 16.26 -6.34 31.24
C ASP A 568 17.67 -6.20 30.64
N ARG A 569 18.28 -5.03 30.83
CA ARG A 569 19.64 -4.75 30.31
C ARG A 569 20.71 -5.63 30.97
N SER A 570 20.47 -6.12 32.20
CA SER A 570 21.43 -6.97 32.94
C SER A 570 21.67 -8.34 32.33
N ALA A 571 20.81 -8.76 31.39
CA ALA A 571 20.95 -10.00 30.63
C ALA A 571 21.59 -9.80 29.23
N VAL A 572 22.00 -8.57 28.88
CA VAL A 572 22.72 -8.24 27.63
C VAL A 572 24.20 -8.10 27.95
N ASP A 573 25.07 -8.83 27.25
CA ASP A 573 26.51 -8.84 27.54
C ASP A 573 27.25 -7.65 26.89
N GLN A 574 26.76 -7.16 25.75
CA GLN A 574 27.38 -6.05 25.02
C GLN A 574 26.34 -5.29 24.18
N TRP A 575 26.50 -3.97 24.07
CA TRP A 575 25.72 -3.13 23.17
C TRP A 575 26.54 -2.59 22.01
N TYR A 576 25.90 -2.44 20.85
CA TYR A 576 26.42 -1.72 19.68
C TYR A 576 25.45 -0.61 19.29
N LYS A 577 26.01 0.58 18.96
CA LYS A 577 25.23 1.64 18.31
C LYS A 577 25.22 1.42 16.80
N SER A 578 24.07 1.66 16.18
CA SER A 578 23.88 1.64 14.72
C SER A 578 23.36 2.99 14.21
N ASN A 579 23.71 3.39 13.00
CA ASN A 579 23.12 4.54 12.31
C ASN A 579 22.27 4.13 11.10
N ASP A 580 21.52 5.09 10.56
CA ASP A 580 20.61 4.87 9.43
C ASP A 580 21.35 4.40 8.16
N GLU A 581 22.49 5.01 7.83
CA GLU A 581 23.27 4.72 6.62
C GLU A 581 23.74 3.26 6.57
N GLU A 582 24.43 2.79 7.62
CA GLU A 582 24.85 1.40 7.73
C GLU A 582 23.64 0.44 7.76
N SER A 583 22.56 0.82 8.44
CA SER A 583 21.37 -0.01 8.57
C SER A 583 20.70 -0.25 7.22
N PHE A 584 20.51 0.80 6.43
CA PHE A 584 19.88 0.68 5.11
C PHE A 584 20.82 0.05 4.08
N ALA A 585 22.11 0.34 4.11
CA ALA A 585 23.10 -0.34 3.28
C ALA A 585 23.10 -1.86 3.51
N LEU A 586 23.15 -2.32 4.77
CA LEU A 586 23.13 -3.74 5.09
C LEU A 586 21.76 -4.39 4.82
N ALA A 587 20.64 -3.70 5.05
CA ALA A 587 19.32 -4.22 4.69
C ALA A 587 19.20 -4.45 3.17
N ARG A 588 19.67 -3.50 2.35
CA ARG A 588 19.72 -3.65 0.88
C ARG A 588 20.70 -4.73 0.44
N MET A 589 21.82 -4.91 1.14
CA MET A 589 22.76 -6.01 0.89
C MET A 589 22.13 -7.37 1.21
N MET A 590 21.38 -7.52 2.31
CA MET A 590 20.65 -8.75 2.66
C MET A 590 19.62 -9.13 1.61
N ILE A 591 18.89 -8.15 1.06
CA ILE A 591 17.97 -8.35 -0.06
C ILE A 591 18.72 -8.81 -1.31
N ARG A 592 19.76 -8.07 -1.72
CA ARG A 592 20.50 -8.30 -2.97
C ARG A 592 21.30 -9.60 -2.97
N GLU A 593 21.98 -9.90 -1.87
CA GLU A 593 22.97 -10.97 -1.82
C GLU A 593 22.43 -12.28 -1.26
N GLU A 594 21.53 -12.24 -0.28
CA GLU A 594 20.97 -13.43 0.38
C GLU A 594 19.49 -13.68 0.02
N GLY A 595 18.83 -12.76 -0.71
CA GLY A 595 17.41 -12.86 -1.05
C GLY A 595 16.45 -12.62 0.12
N LEU A 596 16.94 -12.06 1.24
CA LEU A 596 16.15 -11.88 2.45
C LEU A 596 15.40 -10.56 2.39
N LEU A 597 14.07 -10.63 2.18
CA LEU A 597 13.19 -9.48 2.00
C LEU A 597 12.82 -8.78 3.34
N CYS A 598 13.84 -8.36 4.09
CA CYS A 598 13.74 -7.81 5.44
C CYS A 598 13.80 -6.27 5.51
N GLY A 599 13.27 -5.70 6.60
CA GLY A 599 13.24 -4.27 6.89
C GLY A 599 14.53 -3.70 7.50
N GLY A 600 14.59 -2.37 7.64
CA GLY A 600 15.80 -1.63 8.03
C GLY A 600 16.40 -2.06 9.37
N SER A 601 15.58 -2.40 10.37
CA SER A 601 16.05 -2.91 11.66
C SER A 601 16.79 -4.25 11.57
N SER A 602 16.53 -5.06 10.53
CA SER A 602 17.30 -6.28 10.24
C SER A 602 18.70 -5.93 9.74
N GLY A 603 18.83 -4.85 8.96
CA GLY A 603 20.11 -4.29 8.54
C GLY A 603 20.91 -3.72 9.71
N SER A 604 20.26 -3.05 10.67
CA SER A 604 20.91 -2.62 11.93
C SER A 604 21.43 -3.82 12.74
N ALA A 605 20.63 -4.89 12.87
CA ALA A 605 21.05 -6.12 13.54
C ALA A 605 22.26 -6.76 12.82
N MET A 606 22.24 -6.78 11.49
CA MET A 606 23.32 -7.32 10.67
C MET A 606 24.61 -6.46 10.72
N SER A 607 24.51 -5.12 10.72
CA SER A 607 25.67 -4.23 10.78
C SER A 607 26.43 -4.37 12.11
N ALA A 608 25.72 -4.60 13.21
CA ALA A 608 26.31 -4.98 14.49
C ALA A 608 26.88 -6.42 14.45
N ALA A 609 26.15 -7.38 13.87
CA ALA A 609 26.58 -8.78 13.81
C ALA A 609 27.91 -8.97 13.07
N VAL A 610 28.10 -8.32 11.91
CA VAL A 610 29.37 -8.40 11.16
C VAL A 610 30.55 -7.69 11.85
N LYS A 611 30.28 -6.89 12.89
CA LYS A 611 31.29 -6.28 13.76
C LYS A 611 31.58 -7.19 14.97
N ALA A 612 30.54 -7.62 15.69
CA ALA A 612 30.64 -8.44 16.89
C ALA A 612 31.18 -9.86 16.62
N ALA A 613 30.66 -10.53 15.59
CA ALA A 613 30.99 -11.93 15.29
C ALA A 613 32.45 -12.14 14.81
N LYS A 614 33.25 -11.07 14.64
CA LYS A 614 34.69 -11.16 14.34
C LYS A 614 35.52 -11.79 15.45
N GLU A 615 35.01 -11.81 16.69
CA GLU A 615 35.65 -12.51 17.81
C GLU A 615 35.43 -14.04 17.77
N LEU A 616 34.44 -14.50 17.01
CA LEU A 616 34.07 -15.91 16.92
C LEU A 616 34.96 -16.67 15.93
N LYS A 617 35.17 -17.95 16.23
CA LYS A 617 36.02 -18.87 15.49
C LYS A 617 35.19 -19.74 14.54
N GLU A 618 35.90 -20.46 13.67
CA GLU A 618 35.29 -21.52 12.86
C GLU A 618 34.63 -22.58 13.75
N GLY A 619 33.47 -23.10 13.32
CA GLY A 619 32.64 -24.02 14.10
C GLY A 619 31.70 -23.38 15.11
N GLN A 620 31.86 -22.09 15.43
CA GLN A 620 30.91 -21.33 16.28
C GLN A 620 29.75 -20.74 15.45
N ARG A 621 28.63 -20.42 16.11
CA ARG A 621 27.40 -19.91 15.49
C ARG A 621 26.93 -18.58 16.07
N CYS A 622 26.68 -17.61 15.18
CA CYS A 622 26.02 -16.35 15.49
C CYS A 622 24.61 -16.30 14.86
N VAL A 623 23.58 -16.02 15.66
CA VAL A 623 22.19 -15.86 15.20
C VAL A 623 21.80 -14.38 15.24
N VAL A 624 21.26 -13.85 14.14
CA VAL A 624 20.79 -12.48 14.00
C VAL A 624 19.27 -12.48 13.89
N ILE A 625 18.57 -11.67 14.69
CA ILE A 625 17.11 -11.53 14.59
C ILE A 625 16.76 -10.55 13.47
N CYS A 626 15.92 -10.94 12.52
CA CYS A 626 15.44 -10.10 11.41
C CYS A 626 13.97 -9.71 11.63
N PRO A 627 13.65 -8.52 12.20
CA PRO A 627 12.37 -8.30 12.85
C PRO A 627 11.13 -8.18 11.94
N ASP A 628 11.24 -7.62 10.75
CA ASP A 628 10.10 -7.34 9.86
C ASP A 628 10.46 -7.32 8.37
N SER A 629 9.45 -7.25 7.50
CA SER A 629 9.58 -7.36 6.03
C SER A 629 9.78 -6.00 5.34
N ILE A 630 10.26 -6.02 4.09
CA ILE A 630 10.32 -4.82 3.21
C ILE A 630 8.97 -4.15 2.97
N ARG A 631 7.82 -4.83 3.20
CA ARG A 631 6.46 -4.30 2.95
C ARG A 631 6.27 -2.92 3.58
N ASN A 632 6.80 -2.73 4.78
CA ASN A 632 6.65 -1.50 5.55
C ASN A 632 7.49 -0.32 5.00
N TYR A 633 8.35 -0.53 4.00
CA TYR A 633 9.43 0.39 3.60
C TYR A 633 9.57 0.56 2.08
N MET A 634 8.56 0.17 1.31
CA MET A 634 8.58 0.18 -0.17
C MET A 634 8.92 1.56 -0.74
N SER A 635 8.39 2.63 -0.15
CA SER A 635 8.66 4.02 -0.50
C SER A 635 9.83 4.68 0.27
N LYS A 636 10.41 3.98 1.25
CA LYS A 636 11.58 4.43 2.05
C LYS A 636 12.88 3.83 1.50
N PHE A 637 13.67 3.13 2.32
CA PHE A 637 15.03 2.69 1.96
C PHE A 637 15.12 1.76 0.73
N LEU A 638 14.02 1.11 0.34
CA LEU A 638 13.95 0.31 -0.88
C LEU A 638 13.99 1.20 -2.14
N SER A 639 13.52 2.45 -2.04
CA SER A 639 13.54 3.46 -3.10
C SER A 639 14.88 4.19 -3.15
N ASP A 640 15.57 4.08 -4.28
CA ASP A 640 16.86 4.73 -4.52
C ASP A 640 16.74 6.25 -4.46
N LYS A 641 15.61 6.79 -4.95
CA LYS A 641 15.28 8.23 -4.86
C LYS A 641 15.20 8.69 -3.41
N TRP A 642 14.62 7.90 -2.52
CA TRP A 642 14.54 8.22 -1.09
C TRP A 642 15.91 8.10 -0.42
N MET A 643 16.70 7.07 -0.75
CA MET A 643 18.07 6.90 -0.25
C MET A 643 18.96 8.09 -0.61
N ILE A 644 18.88 8.57 -1.86
CA ILE A 644 19.62 9.75 -2.35
C ILE A 644 19.09 11.03 -1.69
N GLN A 645 17.77 11.22 -1.63
CA GLN A 645 17.14 12.38 -0.97
C GLN A 645 17.56 12.51 0.51
N LYS A 646 17.79 11.39 1.19
CA LYS A 646 18.26 11.34 2.58
C LYS A 646 19.78 11.34 2.75
N GLY A 647 20.54 11.30 1.65
CA GLY A 647 22.01 11.28 1.67
C GLY A 647 22.63 9.94 2.06
N PHE A 648 21.85 8.86 2.11
CA PHE A 648 22.34 7.49 2.41
C PHE A 648 22.87 6.73 1.19
N MET A 649 22.86 7.37 0.01
CA MET A 649 23.39 6.88 -1.25
C MET A 649 23.74 8.09 -2.12
N LYS A 650 24.84 8.04 -2.87
CA LYS A 650 25.20 9.11 -3.81
C LYS A 650 24.55 8.83 -5.16
N GLU A 651 24.26 9.87 -5.93
CA GLU A 651 23.86 9.70 -7.33
C GLU A 651 24.92 8.99 -8.18
N GLU A 652 26.18 9.00 -7.75
CA GLU A 652 27.30 8.29 -8.39
C GLU A 652 27.19 6.76 -8.23
N ASP A 653 26.51 6.28 -7.17
CA ASP A 653 26.38 4.86 -6.83
C ASP A 653 25.28 4.13 -7.63
N LEU A 654 24.47 4.86 -8.42
CA LEU A 654 23.37 4.34 -9.25
C LEU A 654 23.82 3.44 -10.42
N GLY A 655 25.13 3.20 -10.58
CA GLY A 655 25.71 2.38 -11.64
C GLY A 655 26.02 3.15 -12.92
N ASN A 656 26.20 2.42 -14.03
CA ASN A 656 26.61 3.00 -15.32
C ASN A 656 25.56 3.97 -15.87
N LYS A 657 25.76 5.27 -15.58
CA LYS A 657 25.01 6.37 -16.18
C LYS A 657 25.16 6.34 -17.71
N PRO A 658 24.06 6.43 -18.48
CA PRO A 658 24.11 6.57 -19.93
C PRO A 658 24.96 7.77 -20.37
N TRP A 659 25.51 7.71 -21.58
CA TRP A 659 26.39 8.75 -22.13
C TRP A 659 25.76 10.16 -22.13
N TRP A 660 24.43 10.26 -22.14
CA TRP A 660 23.66 11.50 -22.17
C TRP A 660 23.33 12.07 -20.78
N TRP A 661 23.61 11.35 -19.68
CA TRP A 661 23.12 11.70 -18.34
C TRP A 661 23.52 13.11 -17.87
N ASN A 662 24.76 13.50 -18.10
CA ASN A 662 25.34 14.78 -17.65
C ASN A 662 25.15 15.93 -18.66
N ILE A 663 24.45 15.71 -19.76
CA ILE A 663 24.17 16.73 -20.78
C ILE A 663 23.21 17.78 -20.21
N SER A 664 23.39 19.04 -20.59
CA SER A 664 22.51 20.14 -20.16
C SER A 664 21.15 20.09 -20.86
N ILE A 665 20.07 20.41 -20.14
CA ILE A 665 18.71 20.55 -20.72
C ILE A 665 18.66 21.60 -21.84
N GLN A 666 19.54 22.60 -21.79
CA GLN A 666 19.70 23.59 -22.86
C GLN A 666 20.08 22.98 -24.23
N GLU A 667 20.63 21.75 -24.27
CA GLU A 667 20.94 21.06 -25.53
C GLU A 667 19.72 20.39 -26.16
N LEU A 668 18.61 20.24 -25.43
CA LEU A 668 17.32 19.98 -26.05
C LEU A 668 16.93 21.23 -26.85
N SER A 669 16.65 21.08 -28.14
CA SER A 669 16.22 22.19 -29.01
C SER A 669 14.75 22.54 -28.72
N LEU A 670 14.51 23.15 -27.56
CA LEU A 670 13.17 23.49 -27.07
C LEU A 670 12.54 24.59 -27.94
N SER A 671 11.31 24.32 -28.38
CA SER A 671 10.47 25.31 -29.06
C SER A 671 9.93 26.35 -28.07
N ALA A 672 9.78 27.59 -28.54
CA ALA A 672 9.20 28.68 -27.75
C ALA A 672 7.83 28.26 -27.18
N PRO A 673 7.61 28.40 -25.85
CA PRO A 673 6.41 27.90 -25.21
C PRO A 673 5.21 28.78 -25.53
N LEU A 674 4.11 28.15 -25.91
CA LEU A 674 2.79 28.75 -25.80
C LEU A 674 2.47 28.96 -24.30
N THR A 675 1.85 30.08 -23.94
CA THR A 675 1.37 30.38 -22.57
C THR A 675 0.02 31.10 -22.64
N VAL A 676 -0.82 31.00 -21.60
CA VAL A 676 -2.09 31.75 -21.49
C VAL A 676 -2.18 32.54 -20.19
N LEU A 677 -2.88 33.68 -20.23
CA LEU A 677 -3.20 34.46 -19.03
C LEU A 677 -4.26 33.74 -18.18
N PRO A 678 -4.26 33.88 -16.84
CA PRO A 678 -5.25 33.26 -15.95
C PRO A 678 -6.70 33.68 -16.20
N THR A 679 -6.88 34.83 -16.86
CA THR A 679 -8.16 35.45 -17.22
C THR A 679 -8.75 34.97 -18.54
N VAL A 680 -8.00 34.19 -19.34
CA VAL A 680 -8.54 33.59 -20.59
C VAL A 680 -9.66 32.60 -20.22
N THR A 681 -10.70 32.53 -21.04
CA THR A 681 -11.81 31.59 -20.79
C THR A 681 -11.43 30.14 -21.11
N CYS A 682 -12.13 29.20 -20.48
CA CYS A 682 -11.97 27.77 -20.74
C CYS A 682 -12.24 27.44 -22.22
N ALA A 683 -13.29 28.03 -22.81
CA ALA A 683 -13.59 27.88 -24.24
C ALA A 683 -12.42 28.35 -25.13
N LYS A 684 -11.92 29.57 -24.92
CA LYS A 684 -10.85 30.14 -25.76
C LYS A 684 -9.54 29.37 -25.60
N THR A 685 -9.27 28.82 -24.41
CA THR A 685 -8.07 28.00 -24.18
C THR A 685 -8.19 26.62 -24.84
N VAL A 686 -9.37 26.01 -24.87
CA VAL A 686 -9.63 24.77 -25.65
C VAL A 686 -9.44 25.01 -27.15
N GLU A 687 -9.90 26.14 -27.68
CA GLU A 687 -9.65 26.55 -29.07
C GLU A 687 -8.15 26.70 -29.36
N ILE A 688 -7.45 27.50 -28.56
CA ILE A 688 -6.00 27.75 -28.70
C ILE A 688 -5.19 26.44 -28.69
N LEU A 689 -5.46 25.54 -27.74
CA LEU A 689 -4.78 24.25 -27.65
C LEU A 689 -5.00 23.39 -28.89
N ARG A 690 -6.24 23.30 -29.39
CA ARG A 690 -6.59 22.54 -30.60
C ARG A 690 -5.99 23.14 -31.87
N GLU A 691 -6.09 24.45 -32.07
CA GLU A 691 -5.55 25.16 -33.23
C GLU A 691 -4.02 25.06 -33.31
N LYS A 692 -3.34 25.07 -32.16
CA LYS A 692 -1.87 25.02 -32.07
C LYS A 692 -1.31 23.61 -31.89
N GLY A 693 -2.15 22.58 -31.75
CA GLY A 693 -1.73 21.19 -31.62
C GLY A 693 -1.02 20.86 -30.29
N PHE A 694 -1.33 21.59 -29.22
CA PHE A 694 -0.78 21.33 -27.88
C PHE A 694 -1.84 20.67 -26.98
N ASP A 695 -1.44 19.65 -26.21
CA ASP A 695 -2.32 19.03 -25.19
C ASP A 695 -2.30 19.78 -23.85
N GLN A 696 -1.36 20.73 -23.66
CA GLN A 696 -1.11 21.40 -22.39
C GLN A 696 -0.43 22.75 -22.58
N VAL A 697 -0.75 23.71 -21.71
CA VAL A 697 -0.21 25.08 -21.74
C VAL A 697 0.01 25.62 -20.32
N PRO A 698 1.12 26.34 -20.04
CA PRO A 698 1.33 27.01 -18.76
C PRO A 698 0.43 28.24 -18.66
N VAL A 699 -0.14 28.42 -17.48
CA VAL A 699 -0.88 29.63 -17.12
C VAL A 699 0.07 30.56 -16.40
N VAL A 700 0.37 31.69 -17.03
CA VAL A 700 1.34 32.69 -16.59
C VAL A 700 0.61 34.02 -16.49
N ASP A 701 0.79 34.78 -15.41
CA ASP A 701 0.17 36.10 -15.28
C ASP A 701 0.98 37.21 -15.98
N GLU A 702 0.43 38.44 -15.96
CA GLU A 702 1.04 39.61 -16.60
C GLU A 702 2.43 39.95 -16.01
N SER A 703 2.66 39.64 -14.73
CA SER A 703 3.97 39.81 -14.09
C SER A 703 4.99 38.77 -14.54
N GLY A 704 4.55 37.65 -15.11
CA GLY A 704 5.38 36.52 -15.52
C GLY A 704 5.43 35.39 -14.48
N VAL A 705 4.58 35.43 -13.44
CA VAL A 705 4.53 34.35 -12.45
C VAL A 705 3.75 33.17 -13.01
N ILE A 706 4.34 31.98 -12.92
CA ILE A 706 3.75 30.72 -13.36
C ILE A 706 2.73 30.26 -12.31
N LEU A 707 1.44 30.46 -12.58
CA LEU A 707 0.35 30.10 -11.68
C LEU A 707 0.01 28.60 -11.72
N GLY A 708 0.32 27.95 -12.84
CA GLY A 708 0.34 26.50 -13.00
C GLY A 708 0.18 26.07 -14.45
N MET A 709 -0.41 24.91 -14.68
CA MET A 709 -0.65 24.33 -16.00
C MET A 709 -2.14 24.10 -16.24
N VAL A 710 -2.60 24.18 -17.48
CA VAL A 710 -3.89 23.60 -17.89
C VAL A 710 -3.68 22.62 -19.04
N THR A 711 -4.38 21.49 -18.98
CA THR A 711 -4.34 20.45 -20.02
C THR A 711 -5.69 20.38 -20.71
N LEU A 712 -5.68 20.07 -22.01
CA LEU A 712 -6.89 19.92 -22.83
C LEU A 712 -7.84 18.89 -22.21
N GLY A 713 -7.30 17.75 -21.74
CA GLY A 713 -8.06 16.71 -21.05
C GLY A 713 -8.71 17.16 -19.73
N ASN A 714 -7.98 17.91 -18.87
CA ASN A 714 -8.54 18.38 -17.60
C ASN A 714 -9.61 19.47 -17.81
N MET A 715 -9.41 20.37 -18.77
CA MET A 715 -10.40 21.38 -19.13
C MET A 715 -11.66 20.75 -19.72
N LEU A 716 -11.53 19.83 -20.68
CA LEU A 716 -12.67 19.13 -21.28
C LEU A 716 -13.43 18.31 -20.23
N SER A 717 -12.73 17.56 -19.37
CA SER A 717 -13.37 16.82 -18.27
C SER A 717 -14.12 17.76 -17.30
N SER A 718 -13.55 18.90 -16.95
CA SER A 718 -14.17 19.87 -16.04
C SER A 718 -15.37 20.60 -16.66
N LEU A 719 -15.35 20.83 -17.97
CA LEU A 719 -16.48 21.38 -18.74
C LEU A 719 -17.63 20.35 -18.86
N LEU A 720 -17.30 19.10 -19.22
CA LEU A 720 -18.28 18.03 -19.43
C LEU A 720 -19.01 17.62 -18.14
N VAL A 721 -18.32 17.61 -17.00
CA VAL A 721 -18.90 17.33 -15.67
C VAL A 721 -19.57 18.58 -15.07
N GLY A 722 -19.60 19.71 -15.79
CA GLY A 722 -20.23 20.95 -15.34
C GLY A 722 -19.55 21.65 -14.16
N LYS A 723 -18.31 21.26 -13.82
CA LYS A 723 -17.51 21.90 -12.75
C LYS A 723 -17.11 23.33 -13.11
N VAL A 724 -16.96 23.63 -14.39
CA VAL A 724 -16.77 24.97 -14.94
C VAL A 724 -17.61 25.16 -16.20
N LYS A 725 -17.95 26.40 -16.51
CA LYS A 725 -18.66 26.80 -17.74
C LYS A 725 -17.67 27.17 -18.84
N PRO A 726 -18.06 27.11 -20.13
CA PRO A 726 -17.20 27.57 -21.24
C PRO A 726 -16.69 29.01 -21.09
N SER A 727 -17.52 29.88 -20.48
CA SER A 727 -17.23 31.28 -20.19
C SER A 727 -16.40 31.51 -18.91
N ASP A 728 -16.16 30.48 -18.10
CA ASP A 728 -15.35 30.63 -16.89
C ASP A 728 -13.86 30.79 -17.23
N GLU A 729 -13.14 31.55 -16.41
CA GLU A 729 -11.71 31.75 -16.54
C GLU A 729 -10.90 30.49 -16.18
N VAL A 730 -9.80 30.25 -16.91
CA VAL A 730 -8.95 29.06 -16.72
C VAL A 730 -8.35 28.94 -15.33
N ARG A 731 -8.23 30.04 -14.55
CA ARG A 731 -7.81 29.98 -13.15
C ARG A 731 -8.63 29.04 -12.26
N LYS A 732 -9.86 28.68 -12.65
CA LYS A 732 -10.69 27.68 -11.96
C LYS A 732 -10.26 26.22 -12.22
N VAL A 733 -9.41 25.98 -13.23
CA VAL A 733 -9.03 24.62 -13.71
C VAL A 733 -7.52 24.39 -13.70
N ILE A 734 -6.74 25.30 -13.10
CA ILE A 734 -5.28 25.20 -13.03
C ILE A 734 -4.84 23.98 -12.22
N TYR A 735 -4.00 23.18 -12.83
CA TYR A 735 -3.20 22.14 -12.20
C TYR A 735 -1.90 22.73 -11.67
N LYS A 736 -1.71 22.74 -10.34
CA LYS A 736 -0.56 23.37 -9.66
C LYS A 736 0.60 22.42 -9.36
N GLN A 737 0.41 21.11 -9.52
CA GLN A 737 1.38 20.08 -9.12
C GLN A 737 2.19 19.59 -10.33
N PHE A 738 3.18 20.37 -10.74
CA PHE A 738 4.10 20.05 -11.84
C PHE A 738 5.53 20.30 -11.40
N GLN A 739 6.48 19.51 -11.92
CA GLN A 739 7.89 19.73 -11.63
C GLN A 739 8.46 20.81 -12.55
N GLN A 740 9.22 21.72 -11.95
CA GLN A 740 10.02 22.71 -12.66
C GLN A 740 11.47 22.26 -12.69
N ILE A 741 12.16 22.51 -13.80
CA ILE A 741 13.57 22.19 -13.97
C ILE A 741 14.29 23.35 -14.66
N ASN A 742 15.53 23.65 -14.25
CA ASN A 742 16.27 24.78 -14.82
C ASN A 742 16.90 24.39 -16.15
N LEU A 743 17.05 25.33 -17.10
CA LEU A 743 17.85 25.13 -18.32
C LEU A 743 19.25 24.54 -18.07
N LYS A 744 19.86 24.85 -16.92
CA LYS A 744 21.22 24.41 -16.54
C LYS A 744 21.26 23.05 -15.83
N ASP A 745 20.11 22.47 -15.49
CA ASP A 745 20.06 21.12 -14.93
C ASP A 745 20.38 20.07 -16.02
N ASN A 746 20.75 18.85 -15.59
CA ASN A 746 21.14 17.78 -16.51
C ASN A 746 19.97 16.86 -16.94
N LEU A 747 20.17 16.15 -18.05
CA LEU A 747 19.17 15.21 -18.58
C LEU A 747 18.89 14.00 -17.67
N GLY A 748 19.82 13.63 -16.78
CA GLY A 748 19.58 12.60 -15.75
C GLY A 748 18.52 13.02 -14.73
N LYS A 749 18.62 14.24 -14.19
CA LYS A 749 17.63 14.86 -13.30
C LYS A 749 16.27 14.96 -13.99
N LEU A 750 16.25 15.35 -15.27
CA LEU A 750 15.05 15.35 -16.11
C LEU A 750 14.46 13.94 -16.26
N SER A 751 15.27 12.92 -16.55
CA SER A 751 14.83 11.52 -16.63
C SER A 751 14.13 11.07 -15.35
N HIS A 752 14.70 11.39 -14.18
CA HIS A 752 14.12 11.04 -12.88
C HIS A 752 12.80 11.75 -12.58
N ILE A 753 12.58 12.96 -13.10
CA ILE A 753 11.27 13.63 -13.07
C ILE A 753 10.30 12.89 -13.99
N LEU A 754 10.71 12.59 -15.23
CA LEU A 754 9.85 11.98 -16.26
C LEU A 754 9.46 10.51 -15.98
N GLU A 755 10.13 9.84 -15.05
CA GLU A 755 9.69 8.56 -14.48
C GLU A 755 8.41 8.66 -13.61
N ILE A 756 8.12 9.85 -13.07
CA ILE A 756 7.01 10.12 -12.14
C ILE A 756 5.95 11.00 -12.81
N ASP A 757 6.40 12.10 -13.42
CA ASP A 757 5.58 13.13 -14.02
C ASP A 757 5.58 13.02 -15.55
N HIS A 758 4.45 13.32 -16.21
CA HIS A 758 4.36 13.16 -17.67
C HIS A 758 5.17 14.21 -18.46
N PHE A 759 5.45 15.36 -17.83
CA PHE A 759 6.23 16.44 -18.38
C PHE A 759 6.97 17.21 -17.27
N ALA A 760 8.05 17.90 -17.65
CA ALA A 760 8.75 18.89 -16.84
C ALA A 760 8.61 20.27 -17.50
N LEU A 761 8.37 21.30 -16.67
CA LEU A 761 8.37 22.69 -17.14
C LEU A 761 9.79 23.26 -17.05
N VAL A 762 10.39 23.58 -18.19
CA VAL A 762 11.75 24.15 -18.23
C VAL A 762 11.66 25.65 -17.99
N VAL A 763 12.36 26.12 -16.97
CA VAL A 763 12.32 27.51 -16.50
C VAL A 763 13.71 28.14 -16.43
N HIS A 764 13.74 29.47 -16.49
CA HIS A 764 14.95 30.27 -16.30
C HIS A 764 14.62 31.55 -15.53
N GLU A 765 15.59 32.05 -14.77
CA GLU A 765 15.49 33.36 -14.12
C GLU A 765 16.15 34.43 -15.00
N GLN A 766 15.43 35.48 -15.33
CA GLN A 766 15.96 36.70 -15.94
C GLN A 766 15.98 37.83 -14.90
N ILE A 767 17.07 38.58 -14.84
CA ILE A 767 17.15 39.81 -14.03
C ILE A 767 16.69 40.98 -14.92
N GLN A 768 15.68 41.72 -14.45
CA GLN A 768 15.13 42.89 -15.12
C GLN A 768 15.33 44.12 -14.23
N TYR A 769 15.95 45.17 -14.78
CA TYR A 769 16.10 46.45 -14.09
C TYR A 769 14.92 47.36 -14.39
N HIS A 770 14.44 48.06 -13.37
CA HIS A 770 13.39 49.07 -13.45
C HIS A 770 13.99 50.48 -13.60
N THR A 771 13.16 51.44 -13.99
CA THR A 771 13.56 52.85 -14.19
C THR A 771 14.00 53.58 -12.92
N ASP A 772 13.68 53.03 -11.74
CA ASP A 772 14.13 53.52 -10.43
C ASP A 772 15.48 52.94 -9.98
N GLY A 773 16.12 52.09 -10.81
CA GLY A 773 17.37 51.41 -10.49
C GLY A 773 17.22 50.13 -9.66
N SER A 774 16.00 49.78 -9.24
CA SER A 774 15.73 48.47 -8.62
C SER A 774 15.83 47.35 -9.66
N SER A 775 16.06 46.11 -9.19
CA SER A 775 16.06 44.93 -10.06
C SER A 775 15.08 43.89 -9.53
N SER A 776 14.31 43.30 -10.43
CA SER A 776 13.42 42.17 -10.16
C SER A 776 13.92 40.91 -10.88
N LYS A 777 13.69 39.75 -10.26
CA LYS A 777 13.86 38.46 -10.93
C LYS A 777 12.53 38.07 -11.55
N ARG A 778 12.50 37.89 -12.87
CA ARG A 778 11.36 37.38 -13.63
C ARG A 778 11.63 35.94 -14.01
N GLN A 779 10.71 35.04 -13.68
CA GLN A 779 10.79 33.65 -14.14
C GLN A 779 10.22 33.56 -15.56
N MET A 780 10.93 32.94 -16.49
CA MET A 780 10.44 32.66 -17.84
C MET A 780 10.33 31.16 -18.05
N VAL A 781 9.23 30.74 -18.67
CA VAL A 781 9.13 29.40 -19.26
C VAL A 781 9.97 29.39 -20.54
N PHE A 782 10.81 28.37 -20.69
CA PHE A 782 11.61 28.12 -21.89
C PHE A 782 11.08 26.99 -22.75
N GLY A 783 10.32 26.07 -22.16
CA GLY A 783 9.70 24.97 -22.88
C GLY A 783 8.99 24.00 -21.93
N ILE A 784 8.29 23.04 -22.50
CA ILE A 784 7.75 21.88 -21.80
C ILE A 784 8.45 20.66 -22.41
N VAL A 785 8.95 19.76 -21.56
CA VAL A 785 9.70 18.57 -21.99
C VAL A 785 9.01 17.33 -21.49
N THR A 786 8.88 16.33 -22.36
CA THR A 786 8.30 15.02 -22.09
C THR A 786 9.34 13.91 -22.25
N ALA A 787 8.97 12.68 -21.85
CA ALA A 787 9.80 11.49 -22.12
C ALA A 787 10.04 11.24 -23.62
N ILE A 788 9.15 11.72 -24.49
CA ILE A 788 9.29 11.60 -25.95
C ILE A 788 10.40 12.54 -26.46
N ASP A 789 10.46 13.76 -25.94
CA ASP A 789 11.49 14.74 -26.34
C ASP A 789 12.89 14.29 -25.93
N LEU A 790 13.04 13.75 -24.72
CA LEU A 790 14.28 13.15 -24.24
C LEU A 790 14.67 11.92 -25.09
N LEU A 791 13.72 11.03 -25.41
CA LEU A 791 13.97 9.88 -26.26
C LEU A 791 14.40 10.29 -27.68
N ASN A 792 13.73 11.28 -28.28
CA ASN A 792 14.05 11.80 -29.59
C ASN A 792 15.48 12.38 -29.63
N PHE A 793 15.86 13.16 -28.61
CA PHE A 793 17.21 13.71 -28.48
C PHE A 793 18.28 12.61 -28.41
N VAL A 794 18.09 11.60 -27.55
CA VAL A 794 19.02 10.47 -27.41
C VAL A 794 19.12 9.69 -28.73
N THR A 795 17.97 9.38 -29.34
CA THR A 795 17.92 8.57 -30.58
C THR A 795 18.55 9.30 -31.77
N ALA A 796 18.38 10.62 -31.89
CA ALA A 796 19.00 11.42 -32.95
C ALA A 796 20.54 11.41 -32.82
N ARG A 797 21.06 11.75 -31.64
CA ARG A 797 22.51 11.74 -31.39
C ARG A 797 23.13 10.35 -31.43
N GLU A 798 22.41 9.28 -31.11
CA GLU A 798 22.91 7.91 -31.29
C GLU A 798 23.06 7.50 -32.77
N ARG A 799 22.25 8.07 -33.67
CA ARG A 799 22.44 7.88 -35.13
C ARG A 799 23.67 8.62 -35.64
N GLU A 800 23.88 9.86 -35.18
CA GLU A 800 25.09 10.64 -35.46
C GLU A 800 26.36 9.92 -34.95
N ARG A 801 26.32 9.40 -33.71
CA ARG A 801 27.43 8.64 -33.09
C ARG A 801 27.67 7.24 -33.64
N LYS A 802 26.83 6.75 -34.55
CA LYS A 802 27.02 5.50 -35.32
C LYS A 802 27.38 5.75 -36.78
N SER A 803 27.31 7.00 -37.23
CA SER A 803 27.64 7.44 -38.59
C SER A 803 29.03 8.11 -38.68
N ASN A 804 29.59 8.48 -37.51
CA ASN A 804 30.99 8.82 -37.27
C ASN A 804 31.68 7.68 -36.53
#